data_AF-A0A0S2K5G1-F1
#
_entry.id   AF-A0A0S2K5G1-F1
#
_cell.length_a   1.000
_cell.length_b   1.000
_cell.length_c   1.000
_cell.angle_alpha   90.00
_cell.angle_beta   90.00
_cell.angle_gamma   90.00
#
_symmetry.space_group_name_H-M   'P 1'
#
loop_
_entity.id
_entity.type
_entity.pdbx_description
1 polymer ?
#
loop_
_entity_poly.entity_id
_entity_poly.type
_entity_poly.pdbx_seq_one_letter_code
_entity_poly.pdbx_strand_id
1 'polypeptide(L)'
;MLRSISAALVCAASISVQAFEVQLPQYISPGEQVVLSASPIAQYDEFAWQSSSFHAQLQSYGEKQQFAVLKLPKYASDTQINIYTYALQGWSYETKQNLIEVRANKPKLPSSIAISGPNTLLLDQPNVLSLQGVEPNTSISWQAVDDDGTNQGIALQNIADNQVELSLDSAVFQSESINVLATLNVSGWQYQVTKSFNFDGQVTQPNLVINTQNTYQEHKSGSLSALVEHTSPDDEVTYQWRVINKGLAEAVTLSASNQAQTDVLVEGIEKISKVTLAVTAEINSLDKTASLTKEFDITVTANKSPSLNLTASKPQLWDGESMTVVVEASDPEQDTTTVTVENLTPDFISISKKNTNYLVKANAVTADAMGRIKLTVEDLWGNRSSQILDVKVRRLPNIHFSHKHRLYANSPGLLKAEIDIPVNQVQAVEWQQVLGEPVQLNKTAEFEANYVANEGGADLSFTLNLTLSPDVVVSAQTEINVLSSLRLNDTGDVSYIDKNARWTQDSLQSLAGLDALKGRDASEVLLKQGAGPQGFDFDFLSDSGAVLPAFSSQAACLRDNHTGSVWLLKNQQNGDLQTKKTLVEIAADITALNQKQRCGKQTWLLPSAPQLLSVLSTNQSEHTFYWLTGSEPALGRVFSRLQLLSSTEDAGQNYIVNWHPSTLTSSWASNQNAYQFLLMAGE
;
A
#
# COMPACT_ATOMS: atom_id res chain seq x y z
N MET A 1 -52.01 25.76 96.42
CA MET A 1 -51.26 24.49 96.53
C MET A 1 -51.84 23.55 95.47
N LEU A 2 -51.11 22.95 94.53
CA LEU A 2 -50.10 21.87 94.70
C LEU A 2 -50.74 20.65 95.41
N ARG A 3 -50.83 19.43 94.86
CA ARG A 3 -50.10 18.69 93.76
C ARG A 3 -51.05 17.66 93.09
N SER A 4 -51.02 17.37 91.77
CA SER A 4 -50.29 16.27 91.06
C SER A 4 -50.28 14.90 91.76
N ILE A 5 -50.44 13.71 91.15
CA ILE A 5 -50.27 13.16 89.77
C ILE A 5 -50.98 11.75 89.74
N SER A 6 -51.32 11.00 88.67
CA SER A 6 -51.69 11.18 87.24
C SER A 6 -52.13 9.79 86.63
N ALA A 7 -52.52 9.73 85.34
CA ALA A 7 -52.98 8.55 84.53
C ALA A 7 -54.43 8.05 84.78
N ALA A 8 -55.19 7.55 83.79
CA ALA A 8 -54.90 7.35 82.35
C ALA A 8 -55.94 8.07 81.45
N LEU A 9 -55.54 8.43 80.23
CA LEU A 9 -56.34 9.25 79.30
C LEU A 9 -57.10 8.36 78.30
N VAL A 10 -58.43 8.29 78.42
CA VAL A 10 -59.30 7.74 77.36
C VAL A 10 -60.00 8.91 76.67
N CYS A 11 -59.41 9.39 75.58
CA CYS A 11 -60.06 10.36 74.70
C CYS A 11 -61.18 9.66 73.92
N ALA A 12 -62.41 9.74 74.43
CA ALA A 12 -63.62 9.48 73.66
C ALA A 12 -63.81 10.59 72.61
N ALA A 13 -63.01 10.56 71.56
CA ALA A 13 -63.18 11.42 70.40
C ALA A 13 -64.48 11.03 69.70
N SER A 14 -65.48 11.91 69.79
CA SER A 14 -66.75 11.76 69.07
C SER A 14 -66.51 12.00 67.58
N ILE A 15 -66.06 10.97 66.86
CA ILE A 15 -65.95 10.98 65.40
C ILE A 15 -67.38 11.05 64.84
N SER A 16 -67.81 12.25 64.48
CA SER A 16 -69.03 12.48 63.72
C SER A 16 -68.80 12.03 62.28
N VAL A 17 -68.99 10.73 62.01
CA VAL A 17 -69.05 10.21 60.64
C VAL A 17 -70.21 10.91 59.94
N GLN A 18 -69.89 11.71 58.94
CA GLN A 18 -70.87 12.47 58.19
C GLN A 18 -71.51 11.52 57.16
N ALA A 19 -72.69 11.01 57.49
CA ALA A 19 -73.44 10.08 56.66
C ALA A 19 -73.71 10.68 55.28
N PHE A 20 -73.60 9.87 54.22
CA PHE A 20 -73.68 10.37 52.86
C PHE A 20 -75.05 11.00 52.52
N GLU A 21 -75.02 11.98 51.63
CA GLU A 21 -76.18 12.61 51.05
C GLU A 21 -76.38 12.17 49.60
N VAL A 22 -77.64 12.19 49.18
CA VAL A 22 -78.06 11.88 47.82
C VAL A 22 -78.83 13.09 47.34
N GLN A 23 -78.41 13.68 46.22
CA GLN A 23 -79.11 14.79 45.59
C GLN A 23 -79.96 14.23 44.46
N LEU A 24 -81.26 14.52 44.51
CA LEU A 24 -82.28 14.07 43.57
C LEU A 24 -83.40 15.12 43.47
N PRO A 25 -84.16 15.18 42.36
CA PRO A 25 -85.40 15.93 42.34
C PRO A 25 -86.49 15.22 43.15
N GLN A 26 -87.40 16.00 43.73
CA GLN A 26 -88.62 15.50 44.35
C GLN A 26 -89.62 14.97 43.30
N TYR A 27 -89.55 15.48 42.06
CA TYR A 27 -90.54 15.26 41.00
C TYR A 27 -89.92 14.83 39.67
N ILE A 28 -90.60 13.93 38.96
CA ILE A 28 -90.29 13.50 37.59
C ILE A 28 -91.56 13.33 36.75
N SER A 29 -91.51 13.64 35.45
CA SER A 29 -92.60 13.38 34.50
C SER A 29 -92.37 12.12 33.64
N PRO A 30 -93.42 11.39 33.24
CA PRO A 30 -93.29 10.30 32.26
C PRO A 30 -92.69 10.80 30.94
N GLY A 31 -91.59 10.18 30.51
CA GLY A 31 -90.79 10.59 29.35
C GLY A 31 -89.56 11.44 29.67
N GLU A 32 -89.30 11.74 30.94
CA GLU A 32 -88.16 12.50 31.42
C GLU A 32 -86.98 11.60 31.81
N GLN A 33 -85.78 12.18 31.86
CA GLN A 33 -84.62 11.60 32.53
C GLN A 33 -84.05 12.62 33.52
N VAL A 34 -83.59 12.16 34.68
CA VAL A 34 -83.00 12.98 35.74
C VAL A 34 -81.71 12.34 36.23
N VAL A 35 -80.74 13.18 36.60
CA VAL A 35 -79.47 12.80 37.21
C VAL A 35 -79.60 12.83 38.73
N LEU A 36 -79.09 11.79 39.36
CA LEU A 36 -78.92 11.61 40.80
C LEU A 36 -77.42 11.67 41.10
N SER A 37 -77.03 12.20 42.27
CA SER A 37 -75.64 12.18 42.74
C SER A 37 -75.56 11.77 44.21
N ALA A 38 -74.41 11.22 44.62
CA ALA A 38 -74.12 10.89 46.02
C ALA A 38 -72.79 11.53 46.47
N SER A 39 -72.73 12.02 47.71
CA SER A 39 -71.56 12.73 48.26
C SER A 39 -71.51 12.64 49.80
N PRO A 40 -70.34 12.80 50.45
CA PRO A 40 -69.01 12.95 49.87
C PRO A 40 -68.43 11.62 49.38
N ILE A 41 -67.74 11.64 48.22
CA ILE A 41 -67.19 10.42 47.58
C ILE A 41 -65.84 9.96 48.16
N ALA A 42 -65.25 10.73 49.07
CA ALA A 42 -63.88 10.49 49.55
C ALA A 42 -63.79 9.24 50.44
N GLN A 43 -64.81 8.96 51.25
CA GLN A 43 -64.79 7.92 52.29
C GLN A 43 -65.31 6.56 51.85
N TYR A 44 -65.95 6.47 50.68
CA TYR A 44 -66.53 5.23 50.12
C TYR A 44 -65.71 4.74 48.92
N ASP A 45 -65.76 3.45 48.63
CA ASP A 45 -65.11 2.85 47.46
C ASP A 45 -66.00 2.96 46.21
N GLU A 46 -67.31 2.72 46.36
CA GLU A 46 -68.29 2.67 45.27
C GLU A 46 -69.72 3.00 45.77
N PHE A 47 -70.59 3.48 44.88
CA PHE A 47 -72.03 3.65 45.13
C PHE A 47 -72.89 2.78 44.21
N ALA A 48 -73.69 1.88 44.77
CA ALA A 48 -74.68 1.12 44.01
C ALA A 48 -76.08 1.75 44.13
N TRP A 49 -76.91 1.58 43.08
CA TRP A 49 -78.21 2.25 42.95
C TRP A 49 -79.31 1.27 42.51
N GLN A 50 -80.49 1.36 43.12
CA GLN A 50 -81.66 0.54 42.79
C GLN A 50 -82.95 1.39 42.82
N SER A 51 -83.89 1.13 41.91
CA SER A 51 -85.24 1.72 41.93
C SER A 51 -86.30 0.70 42.36
N SER A 52 -87.46 1.17 42.84
CA SER A 52 -88.65 0.34 43.08
C SER A 52 -89.60 0.24 41.88
N SER A 53 -89.21 0.77 40.71
CA SER A 53 -90.05 0.79 39.50
C SER A 53 -89.51 -0.18 38.47
N PHE A 54 -90.36 -1.07 37.97
CA PHE A 54 -90.02 -1.97 36.85
C PHE A 54 -89.98 -1.27 35.49
N HIS A 55 -90.49 -0.02 35.39
CA HIS A 55 -90.50 0.74 34.14
C HIS A 55 -89.33 1.73 34.04
N ALA A 56 -88.86 2.26 35.17
CA ALA A 56 -87.78 3.24 35.18
C ALA A 56 -86.41 2.57 34.95
N GLN A 57 -85.69 3.03 33.93
CA GLN A 57 -84.31 2.62 33.68
C GLN A 57 -83.39 3.42 34.59
N LEU A 58 -82.44 2.76 35.25
CA LEU A 58 -81.47 3.38 36.16
C LEU A 58 -80.06 2.92 35.77
N GLN A 59 -79.17 3.87 35.46
CA GLN A 59 -77.81 3.59 35.01
C GLN A 59 -76.81 4.47 35.77
N SER A 60 -75.89 3.85 36.51
CA SER A 60 -74.82 4.52 37.25
C SER A 60 -73.61 4.87 36.38
N TYR A 61 -72.86 5.91 36.78
CA TYR A 61 -71.64 6.37 36.12
C TYR A 61 -70.76 7.24 37.05
N GLY A 62 -69.55 7.57 36.59
CA GLY A 62 -68.49 8.20 37.39
C GLY A 62 -67.54 7.18 38.02
N GLU A 63 -66.35 7.62 38.42
CA GLU A 63 -65.24 6.76 38.89
C GLU A 63 -65.61 5.79 40.03
N LYS A 64 -66.51 6.22 40.92
CA LYS A 64 -67.04 5.45 42.06
C LYS A 64 -68.52 5.15 41.91
N GLN A 65 -69.05 5.19 40.68
CA GLN A 65 -70.49 5.12 40.40
C GLN A 65 -71.33 6.17 41.16
N GLN A 66 -70.74 7.30 41.53
CA GLN A 66 -71.33 8.33 42.39
C GLN A 66 -72.49 9.11 41.74
N PHE A 67 -72.73 8.93 40.43
CA PHE A 67 -73.86 9.49 39.72
C PHE A 67 -74.74 8.38 39.16
N ALA A 68 -76.03 8.65 38.96
CA ALA A 68 -76.92 7.76 38.20
C ALA A 68 -77.95 8.54 37.39
N VAL A 69 -78.30 8.05 36.20
CA VAL A 69 -79.41 8.57 35.38
C VAL A 69 -80.64 7.70 35.60
N LEU A 70 -81.72 8.29 36.13
CA LEU A 70 -83.03 7.68 36.20
C LEU A 70 -83.88 8.18 35.02
N LYS A 71 -84.28 7.27 34.13
CA LYS A 71 -85.06 7.56 32.92
C LYS A 71 -86.41 6.88 32.98
N LEU A 72 -87.48 7.68 32.99
CA LEU A 72 -88.86 7.20 33.11
C LEU A 72 -89.54 7.18 31.74
N PRO A 73 -90.00 6.04 31.21
CA PRO A 73 -90.68 5.99 29.91
C PRO A 73 -91.97 6.81 29.85
N LYS A 74 -92.34 7.28 28.65
CA LYS A 74 -93.58 8.05 28.41
C LYS A 74 -94.87 7.31 28.76
N TYR A 75 -94.81 5.98 28.87
CA TYR A 75 -95.93 5.09 29.19
C TYR A 75 -95.94 4.63 30.66
N ALA A 76 -94.99 5.08 31.50
CA ALA A 76 -94.95 4.70 32.90
C ALA A 76 -96.18 5.24 33.66
N SER A 77 -96.80 4.37 34.45
CA SER A 77 -98.00 4.66 35.25
C SER A 77 -97.73 4.70 36.77
N ASP A 78 -96.46 4.54 37.15
CA ASP A 78 -95.95 4.73 38.50
C ASP A 78 -96.36 6.10 39.05
N THR A 79 -96.78 6.16 40.32
CA THR A 79 -97.10 7.41 41.02
C THR A 79 -95.96 7.88 41.93
N GLN A 80 -95.13 6.95 42.39
CA GLN A 80 -93.97 7.18 43.25
C GLN A 80 -92.89 6.14 42.95
N ILE A 81 -91.63 6.56 43.01
CA ILE A 81 -90.45 5.72 42.79
C ILE A 81 -89.54 5.88 44.01
N ASN A 82 -89.27 4.78 44.72
CA ASN A 82 -88.22 4.77 45.73
C ASN A 82 -86.88 4.50 45.05
N ILE A 83 -85.86 5.28 45.41
CA ILE A 83 -84.46 5.07 45.05
C ILE A 83 -83.72 4.64 46.30
N TYR A 84 -83.05 3.50 46.23
CA TYR A 84 -82.15 2.99 47.25
C TYR A 84 -80.71 3.18 46.75
N THR A 85 -79.93 3.97 47.48
CA THR A 85 -78.49 4.14 47.24
C THR A 85 -77.73 3.40 48.34
N TYR A 86 -76.70 2.66 47.95
CA TYR A 86 -75.83 1.89 48.83
C TYR A 86 -74.41 2.42 48.70
N ALA A 87 -73.84 2.96 49.77
CA ALA A 87 -72.47 3.49 49.78
C ALA A 87 -71.53 2.43 50.38
N LEU A 88 -70.65 1.87 49.57
CA LEU A 88 -69.76 0.75 49.92
C LEU A 88 -68.45 1.26 50.52
N GLN A 89 -68.00 0.64 51.62
CA GLN A 89 -66.69 0.86 52.22
C GLN A 89 -66.14 -0.49 52.70
N GLY A 90 -65.24 -1.08 51.92
CA GLY A 90 -64.72 -2.43 52.11
C GLY A 90 -65.85 -3.48 52.12
N TRP A 91 -66.04 -4.13 53.27
CA TRP A 91 -67.09 -5.14 53.49
C TRP A 91 -68.36 -4.60 54.18
N SER A 92 -68.40 -3.28 54.45
CA SER A 92 -69.53 -2.57 55.04
C SER A 92 -70.23 -1.70 54.00
N TYR A 93 -71.52 -1.41 54.22
CA TYR A 93 -72.26 -0.44 53.42
C TYR A 93 -73.23 0.37 54.28
N GLU A 94 -73.38 1.65 53.94
CA GLU A 94 -74.49 2.49 54.41
C GLU A 94 -75.60 2.49 53.34
N THR A 95 -76.85 2.74 53.75
CA THR A 95 -77.98 2.86 52.81
C THR A 95 -78.78 4.14 53.01
N LYS A 96 -79.31 4.68 51.90
CA LYS A 96 -80.24 5.81 51.91
C LYS A 96 -81.39 5.54 50.96
N GLN A 97 -82.60 5.50 51.49
CA GLN A 97 -83.83 5.44 50.71
C GLN A 97 -84.36 6.86 50.50
N ASN A 98 -84.66 7.21 49.25
CA ASN A 98 -85.20 8.50 48.84
C ASN A 98 -86.45 8.29 47.98
N LEU A 99 -87.38 9.24 47.97
CA LEU A 99 -88.66 9.14 47.26
C LEU A 99 -88.77 10.21 46.18
N ILE A 100 -89.11 9.80 44.96
CA ILE A 100 -89.46 10.68 43.85
C ILE A 100 -90.95 10.49 43.54
N GLU A 101 -91.74 11.56 43.55
CA GLU A 101 -93.12 11.52 43.07
C GLU A 101 -93.17 11.68 41.54
N VAL A 102 -93.96 10.84 40.88
CA VAL A 102 -94.23 10.98 39.45
C VAL A 102 -95.39 11.95 39.27
N ARG A 103 -95.14 13.06 38.57
CA ARG A 103 -96.13 14.12 38.34
C ARG A 103 -96.17 14.48 36.86
N ALA A 104 -97.38 14.69 36.32
CA ALA A 104 -97.55 15.31 35.02
C ALA A 104 -97.31 16.82 35.08
N ASN A 105 -97.05 17.44 33.92
CA ASN A 105 -96.95 18.89 33.75
C ASN A 105 -95.80 19.56 34.53
N LYS A 106 -94.57 19.06 34.35
CA LYS A 106 -93.33 19.77 34.72
C LYS A 106 -93.40 21.25 34.29
N PRO A 107 -93.15 22.22 35.19
CA PRO A 107 -93.12 23.64 34.84
C PRO A 107 -92.04 23.96 33.80
N LYS A 108 -92.16 25.11 33.13
CA LYS A 108 -91.04 25.65 32.33
C LYS A 108 -90.06 26.34 33.26
N LEU A 109 -88.76 26.14 33.03
CA LEU A 109 -87.70 26.90 33.71
C LEU A 109 -87.87 28.40 33.40
N PRO A 110 -87.76 29.32 34.38
CA PRO A 110 -87.72 30.74 34.13
C PRO A 110 -86.57 31.13 33.20
N SER A 111 -86.83 31.97 32.20
CA SER A 111 -85.81 32.44 31.23
C SER A 111 -84.75 33.36 31.83
N SER A 112 -84.86 33.70 33.12
CA SER A 112 -83.81 34.35 33.91
C SER A 112 -82.70 33.40 34.36
N ILE A 113 -82.93 32.08 34.27
CA ILE A 113 -81.93 31.06 34.63
C ILE A 113 -81.15 30.66 33.38
N ALA A 114 -79.92 31.13 33.29
CA ALA A 114 -79.03 30.93 32.15
C ALA A 114 -77.55 30.90 32.59
N ILE A 115 -76.70 30.21 31.82
CA ILE A 115 -75.24 30.23 32.01
C ILE A 115 -74.67 31.52 31.41
N SER A 116 -74.04 32.34 32.25
CA SER A 116 -73.37 33.58 31.91
C SER A 116 -71.85 33.46 32.10
N GLY A 117 -71.08 34.21 31.31
CA GLY A 117 -69.62 34.12 31.22
C GLY A 117 -69.15 34.69 29.88
N PRO A 118 -67.90 34.47 29.45
CA PRO A 118 -67.38 34.99 28.18
C PRO A 118 -68.14 34.44 26.97
N ASN A 119 -68.00 35.10 25.81
CA ASN A 119 -68.65 34.68 24.56
C ASN A 119 -67.85 33.63 23.78
N THR A 120 -66.54 33.60 23.98
CA THR A 120 -65.59 32.63 23.44
C THR A 120 -64.76 32.06 24.60
N LEU A 121 -64.15 30.89 24.42
CA LEU A 121 -63.24 30.31 25.39
C LEU A 121 -61.79 30.49 24.92
N LEU A 122 -60.87 30.62 25.87
CA LEU A 122 -59.43 30.63 25.61
C LEU A 122 -58.83 29.27 25.97
N LEU A 123 -57.99 28.75 25.08
CA LEU A 123 -57.15 27.57 25.34
C LEU A 123 -56.05 27.94 26.35
N ASP A 124 -55.62 26.94 27.12
CA ASP A 124 -54.57 27.00 28.15
C ASP A 124 -54.79 28.08 29.24
N GLN A 125 -56.02 28.58 29.40
CA GLN A 125 -56.39 29.59 30.40
C GLN A 125 -57.75 29.27 31.07
N PRO A 126 -57.97 29.73 32.32
CA PRO A 126 -59.21 29.51 33.05
C PRO A 126 -60.35 30.39 32.53
N ASN A 127 -61.47 29.76 32.19
CA ASN A 127 -62.69 30.42 31.72
C ASN A 127 -63.80 30.31 32.79
N VAL A 128 -64.13 31.41 33.46
CA VAL A 128 -65.14 31.39 34.54
C VAL A 128 -66.57 31.48 33.98
N LEU A 129 -67.42 30.55 34.38
CA LEU A 129 -68.84 30.46 34.04
C LEU A 129 -69.70 30.54 35.31
N SER A 130 -70.90 31.11 35.19
CA SER A 130 -71.81 31.37 36.31
C SER A 130 -73.26 31.07 35.93
N LEU A 131 -74.02 30.44 36.83
CA LEU A 131 -75.46 30.23 36.65
C LEU A 131 -76.22 31.40 37.29
N GLN A 132 -76.95 32.14 36.45
CA GLN A 132 -77.70 33.33 36.86
C GLN A 132 -79.14 32.98 37.28
N GLY A 133 -79.80 33.89 38.00
CA GLY A 133 -81.23 33.80 38.31
C GLY A 133 -81.67 32.69 39.27
N VAL A 134 -80.74 31.99 39.93
CA VAL A 134 -80.98 30.93 40.91
C VAL A 134 -81.01 31.46 42.35
N GLU A 135 -81.69 30.74 43.26
CA GLU A 135 -81.71 31.07 44.68
C GLU A 135 -80.44 30.59 45.41
N PRO A 136 -80.00 31.25 46.50
CA PRO A 136 -78.83 30.79 47.27
C PRO A 136 -78.99 29.36 47.79
N ASN A 137 -77.90 28.58 47.79
CA ASN A 137 -77.87 27.16 48.12
C ASN A 137 -78.68 26.24 47.16
N THR A 138 -79.03 26.70 45.94
CA THR A 138 -79.58 25.80 44.90
C THR A 138 -78.55 24.72 44.57
N SER A 139 -78.93 23.45 44.69
CA SER A 139 -78.07 22.31 44.31
C SER A 139 -77.84 22.31 42.79
N ILE A 140 -76.59 22.55 42.39
CA ILE A 140 -76.13 22.62 40.98
C ILE A 140 -75.01 21.60 40.76
N SER A 141 -75.03 20.92 39.62
CA SER A 141 -73.99 20.02 39.14
C SER A 141 -73.55 20.46 37.73
N TRP A 142 -72.25 20.66 37.53
CA TRP A 142 -71.67 21.09 36.26
C TRP A 142 -71.02 19.92 35.52
N GLN A 143 -71.22 19.89 34.20
CA GLN A 143 -70.59 18.96 33.27
C GLN A 143 -70.15 19.75 32.03
N ALA A 144 -69.06 19.33 31.38
CA ALA A 144 -68.62 19.88 30.11
C ALA A 144 -68.13 18.72 29.24
N VAL A 145 -68.58 18.70 28.00
CA VAL A 145 -68.22 17.68 27.01
C VAL A 145 -68.05 18.32 25.64
N ASP A 146 -67.24 17.71 24.79
CA ASP A 146 -67.08 18.07 23.38
C ASP A 146 -68.32 17.71 22.52
N ASP A 147 -68.14 17.67 21.20
CA ASP A 147 -69.13 17.28 20.19
C ASP A 147 -69.40 15.77 20.15
N ASP A 148 -68.36 14.95 20.34
CA ASP A 148 -68.45 13.48 20.44
C ASP A 148 -68.95 13.00 21.82
N GLY A 149 -69.04 13.91 22.80
CA GLY A 149 -69.52 13.65 24.16
C GLY A 149 -68.43 13.20 25.13
N THR A 150 -67.15 13.41 24.79
CA THR A 150 -66.00 13.11 25.65
C THR A 150 -65.62 14.32 26.53
N ASN A 151 -64.74 14.10 27.50
CA ASN A 151 -64.15 15.14 28.35
C ASN A 151 -62.61 15.21 28.22
N GLN A 152 -62.05 14.74 27.10
CA GLN A 152 -60.60 14.75 26.85
C GLN A 152 -60.08 16.20 26.78
N GLY A 153 -59.02 16.52 27.55
CA GLY A 153 -58.47 17.88 27.64
C GLY A 153 -59.37 18.92 28.36
N ILE A 154 -60.53 18.51 28.90
CA ILE A 154 -61.50 19.40 29.54
C ILE A 154 -61.42 19.25 31.07
N ALA A 155 -61.08 20.33 31.77
CA ALA A 155 -61.07 20.39 33.24
C ALA A 155 -62.16 21.34 33.77
N LEU A 156 -62.91 20.90 34.77
CA LEU A 156 -63.89 21.72 35.51
C LEU A 156 -63.55 21.79 37.00
N GLN A 157 -63.60 22.99 37.57
CA GLN A 157 -63.40 23.22 39.01
C GLN A 157 -64.49 24.16 39.57
N ASN A 158 -65.26 23.70 40.55
CA ASN A 158 -66.25 24.55 41.23
C ASN A 158 -65.55 25.66 42.03
N ILE A 159 -65.93 26.92 41.80
CA ILE A 159 -65.40 28.10 42.52
C ILE A 159 -66.37 28.53 43.63
N ALA A 160 -67.67 28.45 43.36
CA ALA A 160 -68.76 28.76 44.29
C ALA A 160 -70.02 27.98 43.87
N ASP A 161 -71.07 27.95 44.71
CA ASP A 161 -72.31 27.19 44.48
C ASP A 161 -72.90 27.36 43.07
N ASN A 162 -72.81 28.57 42.49
CA ASN A 162 -73.28 28.90 41.15
C ASN A 162 -72.16 29.27 40.16
N GLN A 163 -70.89 28.95 40.43
CA GLN A 163 -69.74 29.29 39.56
C GLN A 163 -68.77 28.13 39.36
N VAL A 164 -68.32 27.94 38.13
CA VAL A 164 -67.35 26.92 37.73
C VAL A 164 -66.25 27.53 36.85
N GLU A 165 -65.02 27.09 37.03
CA GLU A 165 -63.89 27.35 36.14
C GLU A 165 -63.78 26.23 35.11
N LEU A 166 -63.58 26.60 33.84
CA LEU A 166 -63.38 25.70 32.72
C LEU A 166 -62.00 25.96 32.09
N SER A 167 -61.14 24.95 32.10
CA SER A 167 -59.80 25.00 31.49
C SER A 167 -59.68 23.95 30.40
N LEU A 168 -59.00 24.30 29.31
CA LEU A 168 -58.86 23.49 28.10
C LEU A 168 -57.38 23.34 27.75
N ASP A 169 -56.89 22.11 27.64
CA ASP A 169 -55.51 21.78 27.29
C ASP A 169 -55.33 21.72 25.77
N SER A 170 -54.58 22.66 25.18
CA SER A 170 -54.36 22.73 23.72
C SER A 170 -53.55 21.57 23.15
N ALA A 171 -52.84 20.79 23.97
CA ALA A 171 -52.11 19.61 23.53
C ALA A 171 -52.99 18.34 23.43
N VAL A 172 -54.23 18.38 23.96
CA VAL A 172 -55.14 17.23 24.04
C VAL A 172 -56.51 17.51 23.42
N PHE A 173 -57.03 18.73 23.56
CA PHE A 173 -58.32 19.12 22.98
C PHE A 173 -58.22 19.28 21.45
N GLN A 174 -59.08 18.58 20.71
CA GLN A 174 -59.05 18.51 19.23
C GLN A 174 -60.42 18.89 18.59
N SER A 175 -61.45 19.16 19.38
CA SER A 175 -62.83 19.31 18.92
C SER A 175 -63.19 20.70 18.42
N GLU A 176 -64.16 20.76 17.49
CA GLU A 176 -64.63 22.02 16.90
C GLU A 176 -65.57 22.80 17.85
N SER A 177 -66.20 22.10 18.81
CA SER A 177 -67.14 22.68 19.76
C SER A 177 -67.07 22.05 21.17
N ILE A 178 -67.64 22.76 22.15
CA ILE A 178 -67.80 22.27 23.53
C ILE A 178 -69.15 22.72 24.10
N ASN A 179 -69.81 21.82 24.83
CA ASN A 179 -71.09 22.01 25.48
C ASN A 179 -70.91 21.98 27.01
N VAL A 180 -71.20 23.09 27.67
CA VAL A 180 -71.22 23.18 29.14
C VAL A 180 -72.65 23.09 29.64
N LEU A 181 -72.92 22.14 30.54
CA LEU A 181 -74.23 21.81 31.06
C LEU A 181 -74.28 22.04 32.58
N ALA A 182 -75.27 22.81 33.04
CA ALA A 182 -75.59 23.01 34.45
C ALA A 182 -76.91 22.31 34.76
N THR A 183 -76.86 21.28 35.59
CA THR A 183 -78.03 20.53 36.08
C THR A 183 -78.40 21.05 37.47
N LEU A 184 -79.64 21.53 37.65
CA LEU A 184 -80.09 22.17 38.89
C LEU A 184 -81.48 21.68 39.34
N ASN A 185 -81.74 21.66 40.66
CA ASN A 185 -83.04 21.31 41.22
C ASN A 185 -83.79 22.57 41.71
N VAL A 186 -84.93 22.90 41.10
CA VAL A 186 -85.76 24.09 41.41
C VAL A 186 -87.20 23.68 41.68
N SER A 187 -87.75 24.09 42.84
CA SER A 187 -89.12 23.76 43.27
C SER A 187 -89.45 22.26 43.19
N GLY A 188 -88.47 21.42 43.53
CA GLY A 188 -88.54 19.95 43.48
C GLY A 188 -88.33 19.32 42.10
N TRP A 189 -88.25 20.09 41.01
CA TRP A 189 -88.00 19.59 39.66
C TRP A 189 -86.55 19.79 39.25
N GLN A 190 -85.95 18.81 38.57
CA GLN A 190 -84.63 18.99 37.97
C GLN A 190 -84.73 19.69 36.62
N TYR A 191 -83.76 20.54 36.27
CA TYR A 191 -83.60 21.12 34.95
C TYR A 191 -82.14 21.02 34.52
N GLN A 192 -81.90 21.14 33.22
CA GLN A 192 -80.57 21.24 32.64
C GLN A 192 -80.53 22.47 31.75
N VAL A 193 -79.48 23.27 31.90
CA VAL A 193 -79.20 24.46 31.09
C VAL A 193 -77.88 24.22 30.36
N THR A 194 -77.85 24.44 29.05
CA THR A 194 -76.65 24.22 28.23
C THR A 194 -76.19 25.52 27.59
N LYS A 195 -74.87 25.75 27.54
CA LYS A 195 -74.23 26.78 26.72
C LYS A 195 -73.14 26.12 25.88
N SER A 196 -73.22 26.32 24.57
CA SER A 196 -72.27 25.80 23.59
C SER A 196 -71.28 26.89 23.15
N PHE A 197 -70.06 26.48 22.80
CA PHE A 197 -69.02 27.34 22.24
C PHE A 197 -68.36 26.62 21.05
N ASN A 198 -67.95 27.37 20.03
CA ASN A 198 -67.29 26.85 18.82
C ASN A 198 -65.89 27.49 18.69
N PHE A 199 -64.93 26.74 18.15
CA PHE A 199 -63.52 27.16 17.99
C PHE A 199 -63.11 27.46 16.54
N ASP A 200 -64.03 27.26 15.59
CA ASP A 200 -63.85 27.51 14.16
C ASP A 200 -63.26 28.92 13.88
N GLY A 201 -62.11 28.97 13.20
CA GLY A 201 -61.46 30.21 12.77
C GLY A 201 -60.24 30.72 13.58
N GLN A 202 -59.64 29.98 14.52
CA GLN A 202 -58.39 30.41 15.15
C GLN A 202 -57.16 30.21 14.24
N VAL A 203 -56.67 31.31 13.67
CA VAL A 203 -55.48 31.35 12.80
C VAL A 203 -54.19 31.10 13.61
N THR A 204 -53.44 30.05 13.25
CA THR A 204 -52.06 29.83 13.73
C THR A 204 -51.12 30.89 13.16
N GLN A 205 -50.12 31.33 13.95
CA GLN A 205 -49.24 32.41 13.50
C GLN A 205 -48.27 31.94 12.40
N PRO A 206 -48.02 32.75 11.36
CA PRO A 206 -47.03 32.44 10.33
C PRO A 206 -45.63 32.19 10.89
N ASN A 207 -44.95 31.15 10.41
CA ASN A 207 -43.65 30.71 10.89
C ASN A 207 -42.60 30.69 9.76
N LEU A 208 -41.40 31.23 10.00
CA LEU A 208 -40.34 31.30 8.99
C LEU A 208 -39.32 30.16 9.17
N VAL A 209 -39.38 29.16 8.30
CA VAL A 209 -38.43 28.04 8.21
C VAL A 209 -37.33 28.37 7.21
N ILE A 210 -36.11 27.90 7.49
CA ILE A 210 -34.94 28.03 6.62
C ILE A 210 -34.30 26.65 6.49
N ASN A 211 -34.04 26.23 5.26
CA ASN A 211 -33.34 24.99 4.92
C ASN A 211 -31.94 25.32 4.42
N THR A 212 -30.94 24.70 5.03
CA THR A 212 -29.51 24.92 4.74
C THR A 212 -28.76 23.59 4.75
N GLN A 213 -27.54 23.58 4.24
CA GLN A 213 -26.59 22.48 4.41
C GLN A 213 -25.79 22.68 5.71
N ASN A 214 -25.34 21.60 6.35
CA ASN A 214 -24.56 21.68 7.60
C ASN A 214 -23.20 22.37 7.41
N THR A 215 -22.59 22.18 6.24
CA THR A 215 -21.29 22.74 5.86
C THR A 215 -21.30 23.06 4.37
N TYR A 216 -20.77 24.23 4.01
CA TYR A 216 -20.53 24.70 2.64
C TYR A 216 -19.02 24.66 2.36
N GLN A 217 -18.62 24.60 1.09
CA GLN A 217 -17.23 24.59 0.67
C GLN A 217 -16.90 25.90 -0.05
N GLU A 218 -15.71 26.45 0.18
CA GLU A 218 -15.20 27.63 -0.52
C GLU A 218 -15.22 27.44 -2.05
N HIS A 219 -15.44 28.52 -2.80
CA HIS A 219 -15.63 28.58 -4.27
C HIS A 219 -16.75 27.69 -4.84
N LYS A 220 -17.46 26.91 -4.01
CA LYS A 220 -18.53 26.00 -4.41
C LYS A 220 -19.89 26.60 -4.05
N SER A 221 -20.64 27.01 -5.07
CA SER A 221 -22.01 27.51 -4.90
C SER A 221 -22.88 26.45 -4.22
N GLY A 222 -23.57 26.83 -3.14
CA GLY A 222 -24.47 25.95 -2.39
C GLY A 222 -25.80 26.63 -2.11
N SER A 223 -26.90 25.86 -2.16
CA SER A 223 -28.25 26.43 -2.08
C SER A 223 -28.73 26.68 -0.64
N LEU A 224 -29.64 27.64 -0.52
CA LEU A 224 -30.38 28.06 0.66
C LEU A 224 -31.85 28.24 0.26
N SER A 225 -32.80 27.81 1.09
CA SER A 225 -34.22 28.15 0.86
C SER A 225 -34.94 28.52 2.14
N ALA A 226 -35.98 29.33 1.99
CA ALA A 226 -36.86 29.77 3.06
C ALA A 226 -38.31 29.45 2.68
N LEU A 227 -39.11 29.15 3.69
CA LEU A 227 -40.54 28.89 3.57
C LEU A 227 -41.26 29.57 4.72
N VAL A 228 -42.36 30.25 4.43
CA VAL A 228 -43.32 30.65 5.46
C VAL A 228 -44.40 29.59 5.56
N GLU A 229 -44.57 29.02 6.74
CA GLU A 229 -45.66 28.10 7.09
C GLU A 229 -46.82 28.88 7.72
N HIS A 230 -48.04 28.30 7.69
CA HIS A 230 -49.29 28.91 8.18
C HIS A 230 -49.71 30.22 7.48
N THR A 231 -49.49 30.33 6.16
CA THR A 231 -50.06 31.40 5.32
C THR A 231 -51.39 30.98 4.69
N SER A 232 -52.23 31.96 4.38
CA SER A 232 -53.41 31.79 3.53
C SER A 232 -53.00 31.54 2.06
N PRO A 233 -53.82 30.85 1.24
CA PRO A 233 -53.62 30.78 -0.21
C PRO A 233 -53.65 32.16 -0.91
N ASP A 234 -54.24 33.17 -0.29
CA ASP A 234 -54.34 34.55 -0.80
C ASP A 234 -53.20 35.48 -0.32
N ASP A 235 -52.24 34.99 0.49
CA ASP A 235 -51.13 35.80 1.00
C ASP A 235 -49.98 35.93 -0.03
N GLU A 236 -49.58 37.15 -0.39
CA GLU A 236 -48.37 37.36 -1.17
C GLU A 236 -47.14 37.39 -0.26
N VAL A 237 -46.23 36.43 -0.41
CA VAL A 237 -44.98 36.33 0.37
C VAL A 237 -43.78 36.71 -0.49
N THR A 238 -43.05 37.74 -0.08
CA THR A 238 -41.77 38.15 -0.69
C THR A 238 -40.61 37.92 0.26
N TYR A 239 -39.41 37.69 -0.28
CA TYR A 239 -38.22 37.34 0.49
C TYR A 239 -37.10 38.37 0.25
N GLN A 240 -36.26 38.60 1.25
CA GLN A 240 -35.05 39.42 1.17
C GLN A 240 -33.90 38.77 1.97
N TRP A 241 -32.93 38.19 1.27
CA TRP A 241 -31.71 37.61 1.84
C TRP A 241 -30.60 38.66 1.95
N ARG A 242 -29.84 38.63 3.05
CA ARG A 242 -28.69 39.52 3.28
C ARG A 242 -27.58 38.82 4.05
N VAL A 243 -26.33 39.22 3.80
CA VAL A 243 -25.18 38.84 4.61
C VAL A 243 -25.11 39.75 5.84
N ILE A 244 -25.07 39.17 7.04
CA ILE A 244 -24.89 39.92 8.31
C ILE A 244 -23.41 40.01 8.66
N ASN A 245 -22.71 38.89 8.60
CA ASN A 245 -21.31 38.79 8.95
C ASN A 245 -20.61 37.74 8.06
N LYS A 246 -19.59 38.16 7.31
CA LYS A 246 -18.79 37.27 6.45
C LYS A 246 -17.75 36.43 7.22
N GLY A 247 -17.61 36.63 8.53
CA GLY A 247 -16.64 35.94 9.36
C GLY A 247 -15.21 36.22 8.89
N LEU A 248 -14.48 35.16 8.53
CA LEU A 248 -13.13 35.25 8.00
C LEU A 248 -13.07 35.42 6.46
N ALA A 249 -14.19 35.34 5.74
CA ALA A 249 -14.19 35.36 4.28
C ALA A 249 -13.83 36.74 3.70
N GLU A 250 -13.13 36.77 2.57
CA GLU A 250 -12.96 37.98 1.78
C GLU A 250 -14.28 38.41 1.14
N ALA A 251 -15.01 37.48 0.52
CA ALA A 251 -16.30 37.71 -0.11
C ALA A 251 -17.35 36.65 0.26
N VAL A 252 -18.61 37.09 0.29
CA VAL A 252 -19.81 36.24 0.34
C VAL A 252 -20.80 36.86 -0.63
N THR A 253 -21.27 36.09 -1.61
CA THR A 253 -22.23 36.54 -2.64
C THR A 253 -23.47 35.66 -2.62
N LEU A 254 -24.61 36.23 -3.03
CA LEU A 254 -25.92 35.58 -3.09
C LEU A 254 -26.47 35.70 -4.52
N SER A 255 -26.94 34.60 -5.11
CA SER A 255 -27.35 34.57 -6.53
C SER A 255 -28.68 35.26 -6.80
N ALA A 256 -29.66 35.17 -5.89
CA ALA A 256 -31.00 35.74 -6.05
C ALA A 256 -31.58 36.22 -4.71
N SER A 257 -31.16 37.40 -4.25
CA SER A 257 -31.50 37.90 -2.91
C SER A 257 -33.00 38.14 -2.66
N ASN A 258 -33.86 38.09 -3.68
CA ASN A 258 -35.30 38.38 -3.58
C ASN A 258 -36.23 37.18 -3.84
N GLN A 259 -35.69 35.95 -3.84
CA GLN A 259 -36.46 34.72 -4.12
C GLN A 259 -36.55 33.81 -2.89
N ALA A 260 -37.51 32.87 -2.86
CA ALA A 260 -37.64 31.88 -1.79
C ALA A 260 -36.44 30.91 -1.71
N GLN A 261 -35.66 30.79 -2.80
CA GLN A 261 -34.41 30.07 -2.88
C GLN A 261 -33.32 31.01 -3.42
N THR A 262 -32.13 30.96 -2.84
CA THR A 262 -30.91 31.60 -3.36
C THR A 262 -29.75 30.63 -3.18
N ASP A 263 -28.72 30.75 -4.01
CA ASP A 263 -27.43 30.14 -3.70
C ASP A 263 -26.53 31.15 -2.99
N VAL A 264 -25.58 30.61 -2.23
CA VAL A 264 -24.47 31.35 -1.60
C VAL A 264 -23.14 30.82 -2.12
N LEU A 265 -22.24 31.75 -2.44
CA LEU A 265 -20.86 31.49 -2.82
C LEU A 265 -19.94 32.26 -1.86
N VAL A 266 -18.90 31.61 -1.35
CA VAL A 266 -17.99 32.14 -0.33
C VAL A 266 -16.55 31.97 -0.80
N GLU A 267 -15.73 33.01 -0.64
CA GLU A 267 -14.39 33.10 -1.22
C GLU A 267 -13.42 33.81 -0.27
N GLY A 268 -12.18 33.35 -0.23
CA GLY A 268 -11.09 33.91 0.57
C GLY A 268 -11.18 33.52 2.05
N ILE A 269 -11.15 32.23 2.38
CA ILE A 269 -11.04 31.71 3.76
C ILE A 269 -9.84 30.76 3.94
N GLU A 270 -8.85 31.16 4.73
CA GLU A 270 -7.68 30.30 5.04
C GLU A 270 -8.01 29.06 5.90
N LYS A 271 -9.19 29.03 6.53
CA LYS A 271 -9.62 27.99 7.48
C LYS A 271 -11.13 28.01 7.69
N ILE A 272 -11.65 26.98 8.35
CA ILE A 272 -13.07 26.86 8.68
C ILE A 272 -13.62 28.13 9.36
N SER A 273 -14.69 28.68 8.80
CA SER A 273 -15.29 29.96 9.18
C SER A 273 -16.80 29.80 9.37
N LYS A 274 -17.40 30.70 10.15
CA LYS A 274 -18.84 30.91 10.20
C LYS A 274 -19.20 32.14 9.39
N VAL A 275 -20.27 32.05 8.61
CA VAL A 275 -20.90 33.18 7.90
C VAL A 275 -22.32 33.30 8.44
N THR A 276 -22.65 34.47 8.99
CA THR A 276 -24.01 34.75 9.50
C THR A 276 -24.80 35.45 8.39
N LEU A 277 -25.94 34.86 8.06
CA LEU A 277 -26.90 35.33 7.06
C LEU A 277 -28.22 35.66 7.73
N ALA A 278 -29.05 36.44 7.06
CA ALA A 278 -30.44 36.66 7.46
C ALA A 278 -31.36 36.62 6.25
N VAL A 279 -32.59 36.15 6.48
CA VAL A 279 -33.69 36.31 5.53
C VAL A 279 -34.86 36.99 6.24
N THR A 280 -35.41 38.00 5.58
CA THR A 280 -36.68 38.62 5.91
C THR A 280 -37.74 38.12 4.93
N ALA A 281 -38.87 37.67 5.43
CA ALA A 281 -40.07 37.38 4.64
C ALA A 281 -41.14 38.42 4.98
N GLU A 282 -41.64 39.13 3.98
CA GLU A 282 -42.78 40.04 4.09
C GLU A 282 -44.02 39.38 3.51
N ILE A 283 -45.06 39.27 4.34
CA ILE A 283 -46.33 38.61 4.07
C ILE A 283 -47.38 39.71 3.94
N ASN A 284 -47.99 39.82 2.76
CA ASN A 284 -49.02 40.82 2.45
C ASN A 284 -50.37 40.12 2.27
N SER A 285 -51.23 40.24 3.28
CA SER A 285 -52.64 39.85 3.25
C SER A 285 -53.53 41.06 2.94
N LEU A 286 -54.78 40.83 2.52
CA LEU A 286 -55.76 41.89 2.17
C LEU A 286 -55.91 43.01 3.22
N ASP A 287 -55.94 42.63 4.52
CA ASP A 287 -56.20 43.56 5.64
C ASP A 287 -54.98 43.82 6.53
N LYS A 288 -53.83 43.16 6.28
CA LYS A 288 -52.69 43.16 7.21
C LYS A 288 -51.37 42.79 6.52
N THR A 289 -50.29 43.43 6.93
CA THR A 289 -48.93 43.00 6.60
C THR A 289 -48.23 42.41 7.83
N ALA A 290 -47.33 41.45 7.61
CA ALA A 290 -46.46 40.89 8.64
C ALA A 290 -45.04 40.72 8.09
N SER A 291 -44.02 40.94 8.93
CA SER A 291 -42.62 40.75 8.57
C SER A 291 -41.96 39.80 9.56
N LEU A 292 -41.44 38.69 9.06
CA LEU A 292 -40.67 37.72 9.83
C LEU A 292 -39.21 37.84 9.40
N THR A 293 -38.28 38.01 10.35
CA THR A 293 -36.84 38.04 10.06
C THR A 293 -36.14 37.00 10.93
N LYS A 294 -35.25 36.22 10.32
CA LYS A 294 -34.53 35.14 10.99
C LYS A 294 -33.07 35.11 10.52
N GLU A 295 -32.17 35.18 11.49
CA GLU A 295 -30.72 35.15 11.27
C GLU A 295 -30.17 33.77 11.62
N PHE A 296 -29.16 33.30 10.89
CA PHE A 296 -28.62 31.96 11.01
C PHE A 296 -27.14 31.92 10.60
N ASP A 297 -26.38 30.99 11.17
CA ASP A 297 -25.00 30.71 10.75
C ASP A 297 -24.96 29.57 9.74
N ILE A 298 -24.15 29.71 8.69
CA ILE A 298 -23.60 28.58 7.93
C ILE A 298 -22.13 28.38 8.28
N THR A 299 -21.67 27.13 8.27
CA THR A 299 -20.25 26.79 8.43
C THR A 299 -19.64 26.59 7.05
N VAL A 300 -18.48 27.18 6.79
CA VAL A 300 -17.78 27.10 5.50
C VAL A 300 -16.37 26.56 5.71
N THR A 301 -16.00 25.53 4.95
CA THR A 301 -14.64 24.98 4.93
C THR A 301 -13.82 25.52 3.77
N ALA A 302 -12.57 25.86 4.07
CA ALA A 302 -11.57 26.34 3.12
C ALA A 302 -11.27 25.32 2.03
N ASN A 303 -10.90 25.81 0.85
CA ASN A 303 -10.38 24.98 -0.22
C ASN A 303 -9.02 24.37 0.15
N LYS A 304 -8.71 23.20 -0.38
CA LYS A 304 -7.50 22.44 -0.01
C LYS A 304 -6.55 22.36 -1.20
N SER A 305 -5.26 22.27 -0.91
CA SER A 305 -4.27 22.00 -1.95
C SER A 305 -4.45 20.60 -2.53
N PRO A 306 -4.42 20.44 -3.87
CA PRO A 306 -4.49 19.14 -4.52
C PRO A 306 -3.32 18.24 -4.10
N SER A 307 -3.55 16.94 -4.09
CA SER A 307 -2.54 15.94 -3.72
C SER A 307 -1.77 15.42 -4.94
N LEU A 308 -0.53 14.98 -4.72
CA LEU A 308 0.39 14.54 -5.76
C LEU A 308 1.13 13.27 -5.31
N ASN A 309 1.10 12.24 -6.15
CA ASN A 309 1.85 11.00 -5.99
C ASN A 309 2.74 10.73 -7.21
N LEU A 310 3.92 10.17 -6.98
CA LEU A 310 4.94 9.91 -8.01
C LEU A 310 5.43 8.46 -7.93
N THR A 311 5.39 7.75 -9.06
CA THR A 311 5.94 6.39 -9.18
C THR A 311 6.95 6.32 -10.32
N ALA A 312 8.23 6.09 -10.00
CA ALA A 312 9.29 5.89 -10.98
C ALA A 312 9.50 4.39 -11.29
N SER A 313 9.65 4.04 -12.57
CA SER A 313 9.79 2.64 -13.00
C SER A 313 11.17 2.01 -12.69
N LYS A 314 12.15 2.80 -12.25
CA LYS A 314 13.50 2.38 -11.84
C LYS A 314 13.97 3.25 -10.67
N PRO A 315 14.74 2.73 -9.69
CA PRO A 315 15.23 3.50 -8.54
C PRO A 315 16.53 4.28 -8.80
N GLN A 316 17.18 4.02 -9.94
CA GLN A 316 18.38 4.69 -10.44
C GLN A 316 18.43 4.51 -11.97
N LEU A 317 19.26 5.30 -12.64
CA LEU A 317 19.61 5.17 -14.05
C LEU A 317 21.12 5.06 -14.20
N TRP A 318 21.59 4.34 -15.23
CA TRP A 318 22.90 4.57 -15.82
C TRP A 318 22.85 5.72 -16.84
N ASP A 319 24.02 6.27 -17.17
CA ASP A 319 24.22 7.17 -18.32
C ASP A 319 23.48 6.66 -19.58
N GLY A 320 22.78 7.56 -20.26
CA GLY A 320 22.00 7.26 -21.46
C GLY A 320 20.70 6.46 -21.24
N GLU A 321 20.53 5.82 -20.08
CA GLU A 321 19.35 5.02 -19.74
C GLU A 321 18.08 5.89 -19.59
N SER A 322 16.90 5.28 -19.65
CA SER A 322 15.63 5.96 -19.37
C SER A 322 14.71 5.18 -18.43
N MET A 323 13.83 5.91 -17.75
CA MET A 323 12.72 5.39 -16.95
C MET A 323 11.42 6.16 -17.22
N THR A 324 10.29 5.56 -16.89
CA THR A 324 8.99 6.25 -16.90
C THR A 324 8.65 6.68 -15.48
N VAL A 325 8.19 7.93 -15.33
CA VAL A 325 7.58 8.45 -14.11
C VAL A 325 6.09 8.60 -14.37
N VAL A 326 5.29 7.85 -13.61
CA VAL A 326 3.84 8.01 -13.50
C VAL A 326 3.57 9.10 -12.47
N VAL A 327 2.64 9.99 -12.78
CA VAL A 327 2.27 11.14 -11.95
C VAL A 327 0.77 11.11 -11.76
N GLU A 328 0.35 10.97 -10.51
CA GLU A 328 -1.06 10.93 -10.13
C GLU A 328 -1.37 12.19 -9.32
N ALA A 329 -2.28 13.01 -9.85
CA ALA A 329 -2.79 14.20 -9.19
C ALA A 329 -4.26 13.95 -8.84
N SER A 330 -4.65 14.25 -7.61
CA SER A 330 -6.05 14.14 -7.17
C SER A 330 -6.39 15.26 -6.19
N ASP A 331 -7.47 15.95 -6.53
CA ASP A 331 -8.02 17.06 -5.76
C ASP A 331 -9.11 16.57 -4.78
N PRO A 332 -9.15 17.01 -3.51
CA PRO A 332 -10.13 16.52 -2.54
C PRO A 332 -11.56 17.03 -2.80
N GLU A 333 -11.68 18.21 -3.42
CA GLU A 333 -12.94 18.87 -3.77
C GLU A 333 -13.45 18.50 -5.18
N GLN A 334 -12.58 17.84 -5.95
CA GLN A 334 -12.69 17.37 -7.35
C GLN A 334 -12.54 18.47 -8.41
N ASP A 335 -11.79 19.53 -8.10
CA ASP A 335 -11.52 20.61 -9.05
C ASP A 335 -10.48 20.23 -10.12
N THR A 336 -10.47 21.00 -11.21
CA THR A 336 -9.59 20.76 -12.37
C THR A 336 -8.14 21.14 -12.06
N THR A 337 -7.25 20.16 -11.96
CA THR A 337 -5.83 20.40 -11.65
C THR A 337 -4.92 20.51 -12.88
N THR A 338 -3.91 21.38 -12.79
CA THR A 338 -2.80 21.51 -13.75
C THR A 338 -1.49 21.00 -13.13
N VAL A 339 -0.77 20.12 -13.84
CA VAL A 339 0.56 19.63 -13.42
C VAL A 339 1.66 20.30 -14.23
N THR A 340 2.50 21.06 -13.55
CA THR A 340 3.72 21.68 -14.08
C THR A 340 4.97 20.91 -13.62
N VAL A 341 6.03 20.93 -14.42
CA VAL A 341 7.25 20.14 -14.17
C VAL A 341 8.49 20.97 -14.48
N GLU A 342 9.39 21.04 -13.52
CA GLU A 342 10.60 21.84 -13.50
C GLU A 342 11.82 20.91 -13.33
N ASN A 343 12.76 20.94 -14.28
CA ASN A 343 14.01 20.18 -14.17
C ASN A 343 15.08 21.04 -13.49
N LEU A 344 15.43 20.69 -12.25
CA LEU A 344 16.36 21.45 -11.41
C LEU A 344 17.84 21.13 -11.72
N THR A 345 18.09 20.15 -12.59
CA THR A 345 19.44 19.66 -12.94
C THR A 345 19.48 19.21 -14.42
N PRO A 346 19.28 20.14 -15.38
CA PRO A 346 19.20 19.79 -16.80
C PRO A 346 20.47 19.17 -17.37
N ASP A 347 21.61 19.33 -16.70
CA ASP A 347 22.89 18.73 -17.10
C ASP A 347 22.90 17.20 -16.91
N PHE A 348 22.29 16.67 -15.85
CA PHE A 348 22.34 15.24 -15.50
C PHE A 348 21.18 14.42 -16.06
N ILE A 349 20.02 15.06 -16.26
CA ILE A 349 18.80 14.40 -16.75
C ILE A 349 18.05 15.28 -17.75
N SER A 350 17.42 14.65 -18.72
CA SER A 350 16.45 15.24 -19.64
C SER A 350 15.06 14.63 -19.38
N ILE A 351 14.02 15.45 -19.53
CA ILE A 351 12.63 15.05 -19.28
C ILE A 351 11.73 15.42 -20.46
N SER A 352 10.81 14.54 -20.81
CA SER A 352 9.83 14.71 -21.88
C SER A 352 8.48 14.12 -21.47
N LYS A 353 7.37 14.73 -21.89
CA LYS A 353 6.02 14.22 -21.61
C LYS A 353 5.62 13.21 -22.68
N LYS A 354 5.10 12.05 -22.25
CA LYS A 354 4.64 10.94 -23.09
C LYS A 354 3.25 10.51 -22.62
N ASN A 355 2.22 11.04 -23.28
CA ASN A 355 0.81 10.96 -22.88
C ASN A 355 0.60 11.56 -21.47
N THR A 356 0.09 10.79 -20.52
CA THR A 356 -0.07 11.17 -19.10
C THR A 356 1.25 11.15 -18.31
N ASN A 357 2.23 10.37 -18.77
CA ASN A 357 3.44 10.06 -18.02
C ASN A 357 4.63 10.90 -18.50
N TYR A 358 5.74 10.85 -17.77
CA TYR A 358 6.98 11.52 -18.12
C TYR A 358 8.08 10.48 -18.38
N LEU A 359 8.80 10.64 -19.49
CA LEU A 359 10.02 9.89 -19.79
C LEU A 359 11.21 10.71 -19.27
N VAL A 360 11.93 10.16 -18.31
CA VAL A 360 13.18 10.73 -17.77
C VAL A 360 14.33 9.93 -18.33
N LYS A 361 15.28 10.63 -18.94
CA LYS A 361 16.51 10.06 -19.51
C LYS A 361 17.73 10.63 -18.77
N ALA A 362 18.70 9.77 -18.48
CA ALA A 362 20.01 10.18 -18.02
C ALA A 362 20.83 10.78 -19.18
N ASN A 363 21.51 11.88 -18.90
CA ASN A 363 22.47 12.49 -19.81
C ASN A 363 23.88 11.90 -19.57
N ALA A 364 24.84 12.31 -20.40
CA ALA A 364 26.23 11.91 -20.27
C ALA A 364 26.86 12.45 -18.97
N VAL A 365 27.42 11.58 -18.12
CA VAL A 365 28.04 11.98 -16.84
C VAL A 365 29.39 11.30 -16.59
N THR A 366 30.37 12.09 -16.16
CA THR A 366 31.74 11.62 -15.82
C THR A 366 31.88 11.11 -14.39
N ALA A 367 30.86 11.31 -13.55
CA ALA A 367 30.78 10.88 -12.15
C ALA A 367 29.32 10.57 -11.77
N ASP A 368 29.10 9.75 -10.74
CA ASP A 368 27.76 9.50 -10.19
C ASP A 368 27.14 10.84 -9.71
N ALA A 369 25.91 11.11 -10.15
CA ALA A 369 25.21 12.38 -10.00
C ALA A 369 23.77 12.19 -9.49
N MET A 370 23.13 13.29 -9.08
CA MET A 370 21.73 13.31 -8.67
C MET A 370 20.92 14.24 -9.58
N GLY A 371 20.16 13.66 -10.50
CA GLY A 371 19.10 14.37 -11.21
C GLY A 371 17.97 14.74 -10.25
N ARG A 372 17.35 15.92 -10.40
CA ARG A 372 16.25 16.38 -9.55
C ARG A 372 15.16 17.04 -10.37
N ILE A 373 13.93 16.54 -10.23
CA ILE A 373 12.75 17.06 -10.91
C ILE A 373 11.79 17.56 -9.84
N LYS A 374 11.32 18.80 -9.92
CA LYS A 374 10.21 19.29 -9.12
C LYS A 374 8.94 19.23 -9.94
N LEU A 375 7.95 18.51 -9.43
CA LEU A 375 6.59 18.52 -9.97
C LEU A 375 5.73 19.39 -9.06
N THR A 376 4.86 20.20 -9.63
CA THR A 376 3.89 21.03 -8.91
C THR A 376 2.51 20.83 -9.52
N VAL A 377 1.57 20.39 -8.69
CA VAL A 377 0.14 20.38 -9.02
C VAL A 377 -0.49 21.65 -8.47
N GLU A 378 -1.39 22.23 -9.25
CA GLU A 378 -2.16 23.45 -8.96
C GLU A 378 -3.63 23.19 -9.26
N ASP A 379 -4.56 23.66 -8.44
CA ASP A 379 -6.01 23.59 -8.70
C ASP A 379 -6.48 24.76 -9.60
N LEU A 380 -7.80 24.99 -9.68
CA LEU A 380 -8.36 26.13 -10.43
C LEU A 380 -8.20 27.48 -9.70
N TRP A 381 -7.93 27.46 -8.39
CA TRP A 381 -8.00 28.60 -7.49
C TRP A 381 -6.62 29.10 -7.03
N GLY A 382 -5.54 28.38 -7.36
CA GLY A 382 -4.15 28.72 -7.08
C GLY A 382 -3.53 27.98 -5.89
N ASN A 383 -4.23 27.01 -5.28
CA ASN A 383 -3.63 26.16 -4.26
C ASN A 383 -2.66 25.17 -4.90
N ARG A 384 -1.50 24.98 -4.29
CA ARG A 384 -0.38 24.24 -4.88
C ARG A 384 0.23 23.23 -3.93
N SER A 385 0.55 22.05 -4.46
CA SER A 385 1.43 21.06 -3.81
C SER A 385 2.61 20.77 -4.71
N SER A 386 3.81 20.67 -4.13
CA SER A 386 5.03 20.33 -4.86
C SER A 386 5.72 19.10 -4.26
N GLN A 387 6.27 18.24 -5.12
CA GLN A 387 7.13 17.13 -4.72
C GLN A 387 8.41 17.15 -5.57
N ILE A 388 9.54 16.81 -4.96
CA ILE A 388 10.82 16.60 -5.65
C ILE A 388 11.04 15.10 -5.83
N LEU A 389 11.38 14.70 -7.04
CA LEU A 389 11.89 13.37 -7.37
C LEU A 389 13.42 13.46 -7.58
N ASP A 390 14.16 12.86 -6.66
CA ASP A 390 15.59 12.64 -6.79
C ASP A 390 15.85 11.36 -7.62
N VAL A 391 16.71 11.48 -8.64
CA VAL A 391 17.05 10.45 -9.62
C VAL A 391 18.55 10.21 -9.58
N LYS A 392 18.97 9.07 -9.04
CA LYS A 392 20.38 8.68 -9.03
C LYS A 392 20.82 8.32 -10.45
N VAL A 393 21.80 9.06 -10.99
CA VAL A 393 22.41 8.79 -12.30
C VAL A 393 23.83 8.27 -12.08
N ARG A 394 24.13 7.09 -12.60
CA ARG A 394 25.48 6.48 -12.54
C ARG A 394 26.25 6.74 -13.82
N ARG A 395 27.55 7.03 -13.68
CA ARG A 395 28.46 6.99 -14.84
C ARG A 395 28.61 5.56 -15.36
N LEU A 396 29.04 5.40 -16.61
CA LEU A 396 29.46 4.09 -17.10
C LEU A 396 30.78 3.64 -16.43
N PRO A 397 30.99 2.32 -16.25
CA PRO A 397 32.28 1.76 -15.83
C PRO A 397 33.35 1.89 -16.91
N ASN A 398 34.60 2.07 -16.47
CA ASN A 398 35.77 1.95 -17.32
C ASN A 398 36.28 0.50 -17.27
N ILE A 399 36.38 -0.15 -18.43
CA ILE A 399 36.92 -1.50 -18.58
C ILE A 399 38.42 -1.41 -18.83
N HIS A 400 39.22 -2.04 -17.96
CA HIS A 400 40.67 -2.17 -18.10
C HIS A 400 41.03 -3.63 -18.33
N PHE A 401 42.10 -3.90 -19.08
CA PHE A 401 42.53 -5.25 -19.42
C PHE A 401 43.91 -5.55 -18.82
N SER A 402 44.03 -6.71 -18.15
CA SER A 402 45.21 -7.08 -17.35
C SER A 402 45.78 -8.45 -17.78
N HIS A 403 45.96 -8.63 -19.08
CA HIS A 403 46.51 -9.84 -19.71
C HIS A 403 47.80 -9.57 -20.50
N LYS A 404 48.45 -10.62 -21.02
CA LYS A 404 49.58 -10.49 -21.95
C LYS A 404 49.09 -9.94 -23.29
N HIS A 405 49.83 -9.01 -23.89
CA HIS A 405 49.58 -8.51 -25.25
C HIS A 405 50.30 -9.31 -26.35
N ARG A 406 51.17 -10.25 -25.98
CA ARG A 406 51.92 -11.13 -26.90
C ARG A 406 51.98 -12.56 -26.37
N LEU A 407 51.90 -13.51 -27.30
CA LEU A 407 52.08 -14.95 -27.08
C LEU A 407 52.48 -15.63 -28.40
N TYR A 408 52.84 -16.92 -28.36
CA TYR A 408 53.14 -17.70 -29.57
C TYR A 408 51.93 -18.52 -30.05
N ALA A 409 51.88 -18.83 -31.34
CA ALA A 409 50.96 -19.83 -31.89
C ALA A 409 51.00 -21.14 -31.08
N ASN A 410 49.85 -21.81 -30.93
CA ASN A 410 49.63 -23.01 -30.10
C ASN A 410 49.83 -22.83 -28.58
N SER A 411 50.18 -21.65 -28.06
CA SER A 411 50.29 -21.41 -26.62
C SER A 411 48.96 -21.00 -25.96
N PRO A 412 48.75 -21.32 -24.66
CA PRO A 412 47.53 -20.92 -23.94
C PRO A 412 47.55 -19.43 -23.57
N GLY A 413 46.40 -18.78 -23.75
CA GLY A 413 46.14 -17.40 -23.35
C GLY A 413 45.04 -17.30 -22.30
N LEU A 414 45.12 -16.26 -21.47
CA LEU A 414 44.11 -15.86 -20.48
C LEU A 414 43.73 -14.42 -20.79
N LEU A 415 42.45 -14.18 -21.10
CA LEU A 415 41.85 -12.85 -21.09
C LEU A 415 41.38 -12.54 -19.67
N LYS A 416 41.72 -11.34 -19.19
CA LYS A 416 41.34 -10.82 -17.88
C LYS A 416 40.97 -9.35 -18.02
N ALA A 417 39.84 -8.97 -17.41
CA ALA A 417 39.38 -7.60 -17.34
C ALA A 417 39.07 -7.18 -15.90
N GLU A 418 39.19 -5.88 -15.64
CA GLU A 418 38.94 -5.22 -14.36
C GLU A 418 38.04 -4.01 -14.61
N ILE A 419 37.10 -3.76 -13.69
CA ILE A 419 36.12 -2.69 -13.79
C ILE A 419 36.15 -1.81 -12.55
N ASP A 420 35.87 -0.52 -12.72
CA ASP A 420 35.92 0.47 -11.64
C ASP A 420 34.56 0.70 -10.94
N ILE A 421 33.69 -0.31 -10.97
CA ILE A 421 32.41 -0.38 -10.24
C ILE A 421 32.27 -1.72 -9.49
N PRO A 422 31.44 -1.81 -8.44
CA PRO A 422 31.14 -3.08 -7.77
C PRO A 422 30.50 -4.13 -8.71
N VAL A 423 31.02 -5.36 -8.70
CA VAL A 423 30.57 -6.47 -9.57
C VAL A 423 29.07 -6.76 -9.46
N ASN A 424 28.47 -6.57 -8.28
CA ASN A 424 27.03 -6.77 -8.06
C ASN A 424 26.11 -5.75 -8.76
N GLN A 425 26.68 -4.84 -9.58
CA GLN A 425 25.95 -3.91 -10.45
C GLN A 425 25.94 -4.35 -11.92
N VAL A 426 26.64 -5.44 -12.26
CA VAL A 426 26.68 -6.05 -13.60
C VAL A 426 25.70 -7.23 -13.66
N GLN A 427 24.87 -7.29 -14.70
CA GLN A 427 23.86 -8.34 -14.90
C GLN A 427 24.36 -9.50 -15.76
N ALA A 428 25.23 -9.22 -16.76
CA ALA A 428 25.86 -10.24 -17.59
C ALA A 428 27.25 -9.80 -18.08
N VAL A 429 28.12 -10.78 -18.30
CA VAL A 429 29.51 -10.60 -18.77
C VAL A 429 29.78 -11.60 -19.89
N GLU A 430 29.92 -11.10 -21.11
CA GLU A 430 30.13 -11.89 -22.33
C GLU A 430 31.45 -11.49 -23.01
N TRP A 431 32.27 -12.49 -23.36
CA TRP A 431 33.48 -12.33 -24.16
C TRP A 431 33.21 -12.83 -25.58
N GLN A 432 33.55 -12.03 -26.59
CA GLN A 432 33.38 -12.35 -28.00
C GLN A 432 34.69 -12.08 -28.77
N GLN A 433 35.17 -13.04 -29.56
CA GLN A 433 36.23 -12.77 -30.53
C GLN A 433 35.67 -12.01 -31.74
N VAL A 434 36.38 -10.97 -32.19
CA VAL A 434 35.98 -10.09 -33.30
C VAL A 434 37.02 -9.99 -34.42
N LEU A 435 38.26 -10.47 -34.20
CA LEU A 435 39.30 -10.57 -35.22
C LEU A 435 40.16 -11.83 -35.02
N GLY A 436 40.74 -12.33 -36.12
CA GLY A 436 41.64 -13.48 -36.14
C GLY A 436 40.93 -14.82 -36.37
N GLU A 437 41.71 -15.89 -36.50
CA GLU A 437 41.16 -17.25 -36.64
C GLU A 437 40.39 -17.68 -35.37
N PRO A 438 39.22 -18.33 -35.47
CA PRO A 438 38.37 -18.62 -34.31
C PRO A 438 39.05 -19.47 -33.23
N VAL A 439 39.13 -18.98 -32.00
CA VAL A 439 39.62 -19.73 -30.82
C VAL A 439 38.48 -20.13 -29.90
N GLN A 440 38.59 -21.30 -29.25
CA GLN A 440 37.61 -21.71 -28.24
C GLN A 440 37.82 -20.93 -26.94
N LEU A 441 36.89 -20.03 -26.61
CA LEU A 441 36.84 -19.33 -25.32
C LEU A 441 36.24 -20.23 -24.23
N ASN A 442 37.08 -20.64 -23.28
CA ASN A 442 36.70 -21.40 -22.09
C ASN A 442 36.61 -20.44 -20.89
N LYS A 443 35.40 -19.95 -20.59
CA LYS A 443 35.15 -19.03 -19.47
C LYS A 443 35.50 -19.69 -18.12
N THR A 444 36.38 -19.05 -17.35
CA THR A 444 36.85 -19.56 -16.04
C THR A 444 36.21 -18.84 -14.86
N ALA A 445 35.89 -17.56 -15.03
CA ALA A 445 35.21 -16.75 -14.02
C ALA A 445 34.33 -15.67 -14.69
N GLU A 446 33.69 -14.84 -13.89
CA GLU A 446 33.28 -13.51 -14.36
C GLU A 446 34.54 -12.70 -14.66
N PHE A 447 34.54 -11.97 -15.79
CA PHE A 447 35.67 -11.19 -16.32
C PHE A 447 36.93 -11.97 -16.76
N GLU A 448 36.96 -13.32 -16.70
CA GLU A 448 38.09 -14.15 -17.16
C GLU A 448 37.69 -15.25 -18.15
N ALA A 449 38.51 -15.42 -19.20
CA ALA A 449 38.34 -16.47 -20.20
C ALA A 449 39.69 -17.01 -20.71
N ASN A 450 39.86 -18.33 -20.68
CA ASN A 450 41.02 -19.01 -21.25
C ASN A 450 40.79 -19.35 -22.74
N TYR A 451 41.87 -19.41 -23.51
CA TYR A 451 41.88 -19.90 -24.89
C TYR A 451 43.24 -20.53 -25.23
N VAL A 452 43.34 -21.15 -26.41
CA VAL A 452 44.62 -21.53 -27.03
C VAL A 452 44.70 -20.80 -28.36
N ALA A 453 45.85 -20.20 -28.68
CA ALA A 453 46.03 -19.50 -29.93
C ALA A 453 46.27 -20.48 -31.09
N ASN A 454 45.63 -20.23 -32.23
CA ASN A 454 45.72 -21.10 -33.40
C ASN A 454 47.12 -21.09 -34.06
N GLU A 455 47.37 -22.09 -34.90
CA GLU A 455 48.58 -22.20 -35.71
C GLU A 455 48.70 -21.04 -36.72
N GLY A 456 49.93 -20.69 -37.11
CA GLY A 456 50.22 -19.68 -38.13
C GLY A 456 50.58 -18.29 -37.59
N GLY A 457 50.08 -17.90 -36.41
CA GLY A 457 50.45 -16.64 -35.74
C GLY A 457 49.84 -15.39 -36.39
N ALA A 458 48.54 -15.17 -36.15
CA ALA A 458 47.80 -14.00 -36.59
C ALA A 458 47.15 -13.30 -35.38
N ASP A 459 47.07 -11.96 -35.42
CA ASP A 459 46.57 -11.15 -34.32
C ASP A 459 45.08 -11.44 -34.02
N LEU A 460 44.76 -11.53 -32.73
CA LEU A 460 43.41 -11.80 -32.23
C LEU A 460 42.87 -10.54 -31.55
N SER A 461 41.61 -10.19 -31.79
CA SER A 461 40.91 -9.12 -31.07
C SER A 461 39.65 -9.64 -30.41
N PHE A 462 39.42 -9.21 -29.17
CA PHE A 462 38.32 -9.64 -28.32
C PHE A 462 37.55 -8.43 -27.79
N THR A 463 36.23 -8.52 -27.82
CA THR A 463 35.32 -7.58 -27.17
C THR A 463 34.79 -8.19 -25.87
N LEU A 464 34.75 -7.39 -24.81
CA LEU A 464 34.03 -7.69 -23.58
C LEU A 464 32.77 -6.83 -23.53
N ASN A 465 31.60 -7.47 -23.46
CA ASN A 465 30.30 -6.83 -23.31
C ASN A 465 29.83 -6.97 -21.85
N LEU A 466 29.47 -5.85 -21.23
CA LEU A 466 28.95 -5.76 -19.86
C LEU A 466 27.52 -5.23 -19.90
N THR A 467 26.54 -6.09 -19.60
CA THR A 467 25.14 -5.67 -19.47
C THR A 467 24.92 -5.13 -18.07
N LEU A 468 24.57 -3.85 -17.93
CA LEU A 468 24.33 -3.18 -16.65
C LEU A 468 22.82 -3.02 -16.36
N SER A 469 22.02 -2.97 -17.42
CA SER A 469 20.56 -3.12 -17.41
C SER A 469 20.08 -3.64 -18.77
N PRO A 470 18.79 -4.03 -18.93
CA PRO A 470 18.25 -4.43 -20.22
C PRO A 470 18.40 -3.40 -21.34
N ASP A 471 18.58 -2.12 -20.99
CA ASP A 471 18.72 -1.00 -21.93
C ASP A 471 20.18 -0.54 -22.10
N VAL A 472 21.13 -1.08 -21.34
CA VAL A 472 22.50 -0.54 -21.20
C VAL A 472 23.56 -1.64 -21.25
N VAL A 473 24.34 -1.65 -22.32
CA VAL A 473 25.53 -2.48 -22.52
C VAL A 473 26.74 -1.58 -22.70
N VAL A 474 27.84 -1.90 -21.99
CA VAL A 474 29.13 -1.23 -22.15
C VAL A 474 30.13 -2.23 -22.75
N SER A 475 30.78 -1.83 -23.83
CA SER A 475 31.71 -2.69 -24.58
C SER A 475 33.10 -2.07 -24.64
N ALA A 476 34.14 -2.89 -24.46
CA ALA A 476 35.53 -2.50 -24.71
C ALA A 476 36.26 -3.61 -25.45
N GLN A 477 37.30 -3.25 -26.20
CA GLN A 477 38.06 -4.17 -27.06
C GLN A 477 39.52 -4.23 -26.62
N THR A 478 40.14 -5.41 -26.83
CA THR A 478 41.53 -5.68 -26.52
C THR A 478 42.16 -6.58 -27.58
N GLU A 479 43.47 -6.43 -27.79
CA GLU A 479 44.22 -7.09 -28.85
C GLU A 479 45.38 -7.92 -28.30
N ILE A 480 45.63 -9.04 -28.99
CA ILE A 480 46.69 -10.00 -28.71
C ILE A 480 47.50 -10.20 -30.00
N ASN A 481 48.77 -9.83 -29.98
CA ASN A 481 49.67 -10.12 -31.08
C ASN A 481 50.22 -11.55 -30.95
N VAL A 482 49.82 -12.43 -31.87
CA VAL A 482 50.23 -13.84 -31.87
C VAL A 482 51.43 -14.01 -32.79
N LEU A 483 52.57 -14.33 -32.20
CA LEU A 483 53.80 -14.56 -32.96
C LEU A 483 53.78 -15.96 -33.59
N SER A 484 54.09 -16.03 -34.87
CA SER A 484 54.36 -17.31 -35.55
C SER A 484 55.63 -17.95 -34.97
N SER A 485 55.63 -19.28 -34.86
CA SER A 485 56.75 -20.05 -34.31
C SER A 485 57.89 -20.18 -35.32
N LEU A 486 58.67 -19.09 -35.48
CA LEU A 486 59.96 -19.11 -36.15
C LEU A 486 60.91 -20.06 -35.41
N ARG A 487 61.00 -21.30 -35.92
CA ARG A 487 61.81 -22.40 -35.37
C ARG A 487 63.32 -22.07 -35.46
N LEU A 488 63.85 -21.45 -34.42
CA LEU A 488 65.29 -21.43 -34.11
C LEU A 488 65.64 -22.62 -33.21
N ASN A 489 66.91 -22.95 -33.04
CA ASN A 489 67.34 -23.85 -31.97
C ASN A 489 67.19 -23.19 -30.58
N ASP A 490 67.09 -24.03 -29.55
CA ASP A 490 67.01 -23.63 -28.15
C ASP A 490 67.64 -24.70 -27.24
N THR A 491 68.97 -24.79 -27.26
CA THR A 491 69.76 -25.83 -26.55
C THR A 491 69.90 -25.61 -25.04
N GLY A 492 69.50 -24.44 -24.53
CA GLY A 492 69.65 -24.04 -23.13
C GLY A 492 71.04 -23.46 -22.84
N ASP A 493 71.81 -23.14 -23.88
CA ASP A 493 73.22 -22.82 -23.82
C ASP A 493 73.48 -21.33 -24.06
N VAL A 494 73.86 -20.62 -23.00
CA VAL A 494 74.15 -19.17 -23.00
C VAL A 494 75.64 -18.84 -23.10
N SER A 495 76.51 -19.82 -23.38
CA SER A 495 77.95 -19.61 -23.52
C SER A 495 78.41 -19.58 -24.97
N TYR A 496 79.51 -18.89 -25.22
CA TYR A 496 80.04 -18.70 -26.57
C TYR A 496 81.31 -19.54 -26.81
N ILE A 497 81.57 -19.84 -28.08
CA ILE A 497 82.84 -20.43 -28.54
C ILE A 497 83.62 -19.34 -29.29
N ASP A 498 84.87 -19.10 -28.90
CA ASP A 498 85.76 -18.13 -29.56
C ASP A 498 86.29 -18.66 -30.90
N LYS A 499 86.88 -17.76 -31.70
CA LYS A 499 87.51 -18.10 -32.99
C LYS A 499 88.66 -19.13 -32.93
N ASN A 500 89.11 -19.53 -31.74
CA ASN A 500 90.12 -20.57 -31.50
C ASN A 500 89.50 -21.86 -30.90
N ALA A 501 88.17 -22.02 -30.98
CA ALA A 501 87.40 -23.12 -30.43
C ALA A 501 87.44 -23.26 -28.88
N ARG A 502 87.54 -22.13 -28.16
CA ARG A 502 87.55 -22.09 -26.68
C ARG A 502 86.27 -21.47 -26.13
N TRP A 503 85.75 -22.03 -25.05
CA TRP A 503 84.59 -21.46 -24.34
C TRP A 503 84.89 -20.07 -23.76
N THR A 504 83.93 -19.14 -23.90
CA THR A 504 84.02 -17.76 -23.44
C THR A 504 82.65 -17.19 -23.07
N GLN A 505 82.64 -16.18 -22.20
CA GLN A 505 81.47 -15.34 -21.87
C GLN A 505 81.46 -14.02 -22.67
N ASP A 506 82.48 -13.78 -23.51
CA ASP A 506 82.60 -12.59 -24.36
C ASP A 506 81.95 -12.85 -25.74
N SER A 507 80.76 -12.27 -25.95
CA SER A 507 80.03 -12.35 -27.21
C SER A 507 80.74 -11.67 -28.39
N LEU A 508 81.65 -10.72 -28.14
CA LEU A 508 82.36 -9.97 -29.20
C LEU A 508 83.52 -10.75 -29.82
N GLN A 509 84.00 -11.81 -29.16
CA GLN A 509 85.07 -12.70 -29.66
C GLN A 509 84.55 -14.06 -30.15
N SER A 510 83.23 -14.23 -30.14
CA SER A 510 82.53 -15.46 -30.49
C SER A 510 82.52 -15.79 -31.99
N LEU A 511 82.26 -17.06 -32.31
CA LEU A 511 81.85 -17.50 -33.64
C LEU A 511 80.40 -17.07 -33.89
N ALA A 512 80.15 -16.34 -34.98
CA ALA A 512 78.81 -15.86 -35.30
C ALA A 512 77.85 -17.01 -35.68
N GLY A 513 76.67 -17.05 -35.06
CA GLY A 513 75.62 -18.05 -35.36
C GLY A 513 75.40 -19.13 -34.30
N LEU A 514 76.02 -19.02 -33.12
CA LEU A 514 75.71 -19.85 -31.96
C LEU A 514 74.34 -19.48 -31.34
N ASP A 515 73.69 -20.45 -30.68
CA ASP A 515 72.38 -20.30 -29.99
C ASP A 515 72.35 -19.09 -29.04
N ALA A 516 73.35 -19.03 -28.14
CA ALA A 516 73.61 -17.92 -27.21
C ALA A 516 73.67 -16.53 -27.85
N LEU A 517 73.94 -16.42 -29.16
CA LEU A 517 73.98 -15.15 -29.92
C LEU A 517 72.71 -14.94 -30.77
N LYS A 518 72.06 -16.03 -31.17
CA LYS A 518 70.98 -16.10 -32.15
C LYS A 518 70.15 -17.38 -31.94
N GLY A 519 69.15 -17.30 -31.08
CA GLY A 519 68.29 -18.42 -30.71
C GLY A 519 67.32 -17.99 -29.62
N ARG A 520 66.63 -18.94 -28.97
CA ARG A 520 65.86 -18.61 -27.76
C ARG A 520 66.77 -18.34 -26.56
N ASP A 521 67.98 -18.92 -26.54
CA ASP A 521 68.98 -18.69 -25.49
C ASP A 521 69.52 -17.25 -25.46
N ALA A 522 69.39 -16.50 -26.57
CA ALA A 522 69.82 -15.10 -26.66
C ALA A 522 68.76 -14.07 -26.19
N SER A 523 67.58 -14.50 -25.70
CA SER A 523 66.48 -13.58 -25.36
C SER A 523 66.46 -13.16 -23.88
N GLU A 524 66.65 -11.88 -23.60
CA GLU A 524 66.51 -11.29 -22.25
C GLU A 524 65.09 -11.43 -21.66
N VAL A 525 64.07 -11.55 -22.53
CA VAL A 525 62.67 -11.75 -22.13
C VAL A 525 62.13 -12.95 -22.89
N LEU A 526 62.02 -14.10 -22.21
CA LEU A 526 61.54 -15.33 -22.81
C LEU A 526 60.23 -15.79 -22.17
N LEU A 527 59.25 -16.12 -23.02
CA LEU A 527 58.06 -16.85 -22.61
C LEU A 527 58.30 -18.35 -22.81
N LYS A 528 57.94 -19.14 -21.80
CA LYS A 528 58.07 -20.61 -21.79
C LYS A 528 56.76 -21.27 -21.38
N GLN A 529 56.57 -22.51 -21.83
CA GLN A 529 55.50 -23.39 -21.39
C GLN A 529 55.94 -24.25 -20.19
N GLY A 530 57.14 -24.83 -20.31
CA GLY A 530 57.70 -25.82 -19.40
C GLY A 530 58.91 -25.32 -18.59
N ALA A 531 59.62 -26.26 -17.98
CA ALA A 531 60.50 -26.00 -16.83
C ALA A 531 62.01 -26.03 -17.14
N GLY A 532 62.41 -26.09 -18.41
CA GLY A 532 63.82 -26.11 -18.81
C GLY A 532 64.57 -24.79 -18.59
N PRO A 533 65.92 -24.79 -18.64
CA PRO A 533 66.74 -23.60 -18.47
C PRO A 533 66.68 -22.67 -19.69
N GLN A 534 67.01 -21.39 -19.50
CA GLN A 534 67.27 -20.41 -20.58
C GLN A 534 66.28 -20.51 -21.74
N GLY A 535 66.72 -20.72 -22.99
CA GLY A 535 65.90 -21.00 -24.16
C GLY A 535 65.09 -22.31 -24.04
N PHE A 536 65.79 -23.43 -23.82
CA PHE A 536 65.26 -24.80 -23.95
C PHE A 536 63.99 -25.06 -23.14
N ASP A 537 62.86 -25.25 -23.82
CA ASP A 537 61.54 -25.37 -23.21
C ASP A 537 61.03 -26.79 -23.28
N PHE A 538 60.78 -27.42 -22.13
CA PHE A 538 60.32 -28.81 -22.10
C PHE A 538 59.42 -29.15 -20.91
N ASP A 539 58.55 -30.13 -21.15
CA ASP A 539 57.67 -30.77 -20.18
C ASP A 539 58.12 -32.21 -19.92
N PHE A 540 58.06 -32.69 -18.68
CA PHE A 540 58.22 -34.12 -18.41
C PHE A 540 56.91 -34.86 -18.66
N LEU A 541 56.99 -36.06 -19.23
CA LEU A 541 55.83 -36.92 -19.50
C LEU A 541 55.89 -38.22 -18.69
N SER A 542 54.73 -38.67 -18.22
CA SER A 542 54.53 -40.00 -17.65
C SER A 542 54.64 -41.12 -18.71
N ASP A 543 54.65 -42.38 -18.26
CA ASP A 543 54.63 -43.55 -19.16
C ASP A 543 53.43 -43.57 -20.13
N SER A 544 52.32 -42.92 -19.75
CA SER A 544 51.10 -42.75 -20.55
C SER A 544 51.04 -41.46 -21.37
N GLY A 545 52.04 -40.58 -21.28
CA GLY A 545 52.10 -39.31 -22.03
C GLY A 545 51.42 -38.12 -21.37
N ALA A 546 50.99 -38.24 -20.10
CA ALA A 546 50.46 -37.10 -19.34
C ALA A 546 51.62 -36.21 -18.85
N VAL A 547 51.43 -34.89 -18.89
CA VAL A 547 52.42 -33.92 -18.39
C VAL A 547 52.57 -34.04 -16.87
N LEU A 548 53.82 -33.99 -16.40
CA LEU A 548 54.21 -34.11 -15.00
C LEU A 548 54.93 -32.84 -14.50
N PRO A 549 54.95 -32.59 -13.19
CA PRO A 549 55.80 -31.57 -12.58
C PRO A 549 57.29 -31.73 -12.94
N ALA A 550 58.02 -30.61 -12.92
CA ALA A 550 59.45 -30.56 -13.16
C ALA A 550 60.21 -31.57 -12.28
N PHE A 551 61.11 -32.34 -12.89
CA PHE A 551 61.98 -33.33 -12.23
C PHE A 551 61.24 -34.44 -11.47
N SER A 552 59.99 -34.74 -11.83
CA SER A 552 59.23 -35.85 -11.26
C SER A 552 59.93 -37.20 -11.47
N SER A 553 60.11 -37.97 -10.40
CA SER A 553 60.64 -39.34 -10.46
C SER A 553 59.71 -40.35 -11.16
N GLN A 554 58.52 -39.93 -11.56
CA GLN A 554 57.58 -40.69 -12.39
C GLN A 554 57.73 -40.40 -13.90
N ALA A 555 58.65 -39.51 -14.28
CA ALA A 555 58.90 -39.18 -15.68
C ALA A 555 59.51 -40.37 -16.44
N ALA A 556 58.93 -40.67 -17.60
CA ALA A 556 59.44 -41.66 -18.55
C ALA A 556 60.05 -40.98 -19.80
N CYS A 557 59.57 -39.79 -20.16
CA CYS A 557 60.07 -39.02 -21.29
C CYS A 557 60.14 -37.52 -20.98
N LEU A 558 60.85 -36.79 -21.84
CA LEU A 558 60.90 -35.33 -21.91
C LEU A 558 60.32 -34.91 -23.27
N ARG A 559 59.29 -34.05 -23.29
CA ARG A 559 58.81 -33.38 -24.50
C ARG A 559 59.48 -32.03 -24.59
N ASP A 560 60.27 -31.84 -25.63
CA ASP A 560 60.67 -30.53 -26.13
C ASP A 560 59.40 -29.81 -26.63
N ASN A 561 59.03 -28.71 -25.97
CA ASN A 561 57.83 -27.92 -26.27
C ASN A 561 58.01 -26.99 -27.49
N HIS A 562 59.24 -26.84 -28.00
CA HIS A 562 59.57 -25.97 -29.12
C HIS A 562 59.69 -26.73 -30.45
N THR A 563 60.30 -27.92 -30.45
CA THR A 563 60.32 -28.81 -31.62
C THR A 563 59.19 -29.85 -31.62
N GLY A 564 58.53 -30.09 -30.48
CA GLY A 564 57.53 -31.16 -30.30
C GLY A 564 58.13 -32.56 -30.06
N SER A 565 59.46 -32.70 -30.17
CA SER A 565 60.17 -33.97 -30.04
C SER A 565 60.04 -34.57 -28.64
N VAL A 566 59.68 -35.85 -28.55
CA VAL A 566 59.60 -36.60 -27.27
C VAL A 566 60.80 -37.52 -27.15
N TRP A 567 61.60 -37.34 -26.10
CA TRP A 567 62.84 -38.06 -25.84
C TRP A 567 62.69 -39.04 -24.68
N LEU A 568 63.19 -40.27 -24.83
CA LEU A 568 63.13 -41.29 -23.79
C LEU A 568 64.14 -41.00 -22.68
N LEU A 569 63.69 -40.88 -21.42
CA LEU A 569 64.60 -40.74 -20.29
C LEU A 569 65.35 -42.04 -20.03
N LYS A 570 66.67 -41.94 -19.91
CA LYS A 570 67.61 -43.03 -19.64
C LYS A 570 67.73 -43.28 -18.14
N ASN A 571 67.61 -44.56 -17.77
CA ASN A 571 67.72 -45.06 -16.41
C ASN A 571 68.20 -46.53 -16.42
N GLN A 572 68.44 -47.11 -15.24
CA GLN A 572 68.98 -48.47 -15.12
C GLN A 572 68.11 -49.58 -15.76
N GLN A 573 66.81 -49.34 -16.01
CA GLN A 573 65.88 -50.32 -16.57
C GLN A 573 65.80 -50.30 -18.11
N ASN A 574 66.12 -49.17 -18.76
CA ASN A 574 66.14 -49.02 -20.24
C ASN A 574 67.54 -48.70 -20.79
N GLY A 575 68.57 -48.98 -19.98
CA GLY A 575 69.96 -48.62 -20.22
C GLY A 575 70.25 -47.18 -19.82
N ASP A 576 71.35 -46.96 -19.11
CA ASP A 576 71.90 -45.62 -18.89
C ASP A 576 72.63 -45.10 -20.15
N LEU A 577 73.28 -43.93 -20.06
CA LEU A 577 74.10 -43.38 -21.16
C LEU A 577 75.41 -44.17 -21.41
N GLN A 578 75.75 -45.17 -20.58
CA GLN A 578 76.91 -46.04 -20.75
C GLN A 578 76.57 -47.35 -21.46
N THR A 579 75.31 -47.76 -21.36
CA THR A 579 74.80 -49.04 -21.87
C THR A 579 74.94 -49.12 -23.38
N LYS A 580 75.71 -50.12 -23.84
CA LYS A 580 75.87 -50.45 -25.26
C LYS A 580 74.95 -51.59 -25.66
N LYS A 581 74.25 -51.45 -26.80
CA LYS A 581 73.42 -52.49 -27.43
C LYS A 581 73.79 -52.67 -28.90
N THR A 582 73.56 -53.86 -29.44
CA THR A 582 73.64 -54.13 -30.88
C THR A 582 72.45 -53.51 -31.62
N LEU A 583 72.58 -53.32 -32.94
CA LEU A 583 71.48 -52.84 -33.80
C LEU A 583 70.20 -53.68 -33.67
N VAL A 584 70.34 -55.00 -33.50
CA VAL A 584 69.19 -55.93 -33.37
C VAL A 584 68.43 -55.70 -32.06
N GLU A 585 69.15 -55.47 -30.96
CA GLU A 585 68.55 -55.17 -29.66
C GLU A 585 67.91 -53.78 -29.63
N ILE A 586 68.49 -52.78 -30.31
CA ILE A 586 67.91 -51.44 -30.44
C ILE A 586 66.62 -51.48 -31.29
N ALA A 587 66.58 -52.25 -32.37
CA ALA A 587 65.36 -52.46 -33.16
C ALA A 587 64.25 -53.17 -32.36
N ALA A 588 64.62 -54.11 -31.48
CA ALA A 588 63.69 -54.77 -30.56
C ALA A 588 63.14 -53.80 -29.49
N ASP A 589 64.00 -52.94 -28.89
CA ASP A 589 63.59 -51.88 -27.96
C ASP A 589 62.57 -50.94 -28.63
N ILE A 590 62.88 -50.43 -29.83
CA ILE A 590 62.00 -49.56 -30.62
C ILE A 590 60.63 -50.22 -30.86
N THR A 591 60.64 -51.48 -31.29
CA THR A 591 59.41 -52.24 -31.55
C THR A 591 58.56 -52.38 -30.27
N ALA A 592 59.19 -52.69 -29.13
CA ALA A 592 58.51 -52.83 -27.85
C ALA A 592 57.96 -51.51 -27.30
N LEU A 593 58.65 -50.38 -27.55
CA LEU A 593 58.20 -49.04 -27.16
C LEU A 593 56.98 -48.60 -27.98
N ASN A 594 57.00 -48.85 -29.30
CA ASN A 594 55.90 -48.53 -30.21
C ASN A 594 54.65 -49.37 -29.90
N GLN A 595 54.80 -50.67 -29.66
CA GLN A 595 53.70 -51.54 -29.23
C GLN A 595 53.08 -51.12 -27.89
N LYS A 596 53.88 -50.59 -26.96
CA LYS A 596 53.42 -50.06 -25.66
C LYS A 596 52.90 -48.62 -25.73
N GLN A 597 53.03 -47.95 -26.88
CA GLN A 597 52.69 -46.53 -27.07
C GLN A 597 53.36 -45.61 -26.03
N ARG A 598 54.63 -45.89 -25.67
CA ARG A 598 55.25 -45.30 -24.48
C ARG A 598 55.27 -43.76 -24.57
N CYS A 599 54.90 -43.11 -23.46
CA CYS A 599 54.72 -41.67 -23.36
C CYS A 599 53.68 -41.10 -24.35
N GLY A 600 52.70 -41.91 -24.74
CA GLY A 600 51.67 -41.54 -25.73
C GLY A 600 52.15 -41.56 -27.18
N LYS A 601 53.36 -42.07 -27.47
CA LYS A 601 53.97 -42.06 -28.81
C LYS A 601 54.20 -43.48 -29.35
N GLN A 602 53.92 -43.65 -30.65
CA GLN A 602 54.05 -44.91 -31.40
C GLN A 602 55.14 -44.85 -32.50
N THR A 603 55.94 -43.78 -32.50
CA THR A 603 56.90 -43.42 -33.56
C THR A 603 58.34 -43.35 -33.04
N TRP A 604 58.68 -44.19 -32.06
CA TRP A 604 60.03 -44.30 -31.51
C TRP A 604 61.04 -44.72 -32.57
N LEU A 605 62.16 -44.00 -32.64
CA LEU A 605 63.21 -44.13 -33.65
C LEU A 605 64.57 -43.67 -33.10
N LEU A 606 65.65 -44.01 -33.82
CA LEU A 606 66.98 -43.41 -33.61
C LEU A 606 67.00 -41.99 -34.20
N PRO A 607 67.46 -40.97 -33.45
CA PRO A 607 67.46 -39.58 -33.92
C PRO A 607 68.37 -39.38 -35.13
N SER A 608 67.95 -38.51 -36.05
CA SER A 608 68.87 -37.94 -37.04
C SER A 608 69.89 -37.02 -36.36
N ALA A 609 71.01 -36.71 -37.03
CA ALA A 609 72.04 -35.85 -36.46
C ALA A 609 71.52 -34.42 -36.10
N PRO A 610 70.66 -33.76 -36.90
CA PRO A 610 70.06 -32.47 -36.52
C PRO A 610 69.16 -32.56 -35.28
N GLN A 611 68.33 -33.61 -35.16
CA GLN A 611 67.47 -33.81 -33.98
C GLN A 611 68.31 -34.07 -32.72
N LEU A 612 69.38 -34.86 -32.84
CA LEU A 612 70.31 -35.10 -31.74
C LEU A 612 70.97 -33.80 -31.22
N LEU A 613 71.23 -32.84 -32.12
CA LEU A 613 71.84 -31.56 -31.78
C LEU A 613 70.86 -30.58 -31.11
N SER A 614 69.53 -30.71 -31.28
CA SER A 614 68.58 -29.77 -30.67
C SER A 614 68.46 -29.92 -29.14
N VAL A 615 68.86 -31.06 -28.58
CA VAL A 615 68.84 -31.34 -27.13
C VAL A 615 70.22 -31.54 -26.50
N LEU A 616 71.29 -31.21 -27.24
CA LEU A 616 72.67 -31.28 -26.77
C LEU A 616 73.13 -29.93 -26.20
N SER A 617 73.20 -29.82 -24.87
CA SER A 617 73.89 -28.68 -24.24
C SER A 617 75.41 -28.90 -24.25
N THR A 618 76.16 -27.85 -24.56
CA THR A 618 77.61 -27.93 -24.84
C THR A 618 78.50 -27.21 -23.83
N ASN A 619 77.90 -26.41 -22.95
CA ASN A 619 78.49 -25.40 -22.06
C ASN A 619 79.55 -25.91 -21.05
N GLN A 620 79.49 -27.19 -20.62
CA GLN A 620 80.24 -27.65 -19.44
C GLN A 620 81.40 -28.60 -19.73
N SER A 621 82.36 -28.63 -18.79
CA SER A 621 83.37 -29.67 -18.65
C SER A 621 82.79 -31.06 -18.35
N GLU A 622 81.48 -31.17 -18.14
CA GLU A 622 80.75 -32.41 -18.02
C GLU A 622 79.80 -32.52 -19.23
N HIS A 623 80.08 -33.51 -20.08
CA HIS A 623 79.47 -33.66 -21.41
C HIS A 623 78.18 -34.48 -21.34
N THR A 624 77.10 -33.87 -20.83
CA THR A 624 75.89 -34.58 -20.39
C THR A 624 74.62 -34.23 -21.17
N PHE A 625 73.93 -35.25 -21.68
CA PHE A 625 72.48 -35.21 -21.97
C PHE A 625 71.69 -35.19 -20.66
N TYR A 626 71.94 -34.19 -19.82
CA TYR A 626 71.54 -34.13 -18.41
C TYR A 626 70.02 -34.31 -18.24
N TRP A 627 69.24 -33.58 -19.03
CA TRP A 627 67.78 -33.61 -19.05
C TRP A 627 67.19 -34.97 -19.47
N LEU A 628 68.01 -35.84 -20.08
CA LEU A 628 67.62 -37.20 -20.49
C LEU A 628 68.08 -38.28 -19.49
N THR A 629 68.68 -37.93 -18.35
CA THR A 629 69.10 -38.90 -17.32
C THR A 629 68.39 -38.67 -15.99
N GLY A 630 67.60 -39.64 -15.54
CA GLY A 630 66.83 -39.56 -14.30
C GLY A 630 67.63 -39.73 -12.99
N SER A 631 68.90 -39.32 -12.95
CA SER A 631 69.77 -39.53 -11.78
C SER A 631 70.99 -38.60 -11.71
N GLU A 632 71.02 -37.73 -10.71
CA GLU A 632 72.21 -37.05 -10.18
C GLU A 632 72.75 -37.76 -8.91
N PRO A 633 73.98 -37.46 -8.43
CA PRO A 633 75.13 -36.88 -9.12
C PRO A 633 76.40 -37.71 -8.81
N ALA A 634 76.60 -38.85 -9.50
CA ALA A 634 77.57 -39.88 -9.06
C ALA A 634 78.51 -40.45 -10.13
N LEU A 635 78.49 -39.98 -11.38
CA LEU A 635 79.38 -40.46 -12.45
C LEU A 635 80.70 -39.67 -12.48
N GLY A 636 81.55 -39.91 -11.46
CA GLY A 636 82.81 -39.19 -11.28
C GLY A 636 83.82 -39.37 -12.43
N ARG A 637 84.03 -38.29 -13.20
CA ARG A 637 85.25 -38.00 -14.01
C ARG A 637 85.77 -39.12 -14.93
N VAL A 638 84.88 -39.82 -15.62
CA VAL A 638 85.23 -40.63 -16.80
C VAL A 638 84.48 -40.10 -18.03
N PHE A 639 85.23 -39.54 -18.98
CA PHE A 639 84.68 -38.97 -20.21
C PHE A 639 84.24 -40.07 -21.19
N SER A 640 82.99 -40.48 -21.08
CA SER A 640 82.40 -41.45 -22.01
C SER A 640 82.13 -40.82 -23.37
N ARG A 641 82.86 -41.25 -24.39
CA ARG A 641 82.51 -40.97 -25.80
C ARG A 641 81.14 -41.59 -26.08
N LEU A 642 80.12 -40.75 -26.30
CA LEU A 642 78.78 -41.24 -26.61
C LEU A 642 78.72 -41.67 -28.08
N GLN A 643 78.94 -42.96 -28.33
CA GLN A 643 78.99 -43.54 -29.67
C GLN A 643 77.58 -43.82 -30.19
N LEU A 644 76.87 -42.75 -30.55
CA LEU A 644 75.55 -42.82 -31.16
C LEU A 644 75.59 -43.16 -32.65
N LEU A 645 74.47 -43.67 -33.12
CA LEU A 645 74.14 -43.93 -34.52
C LEU A 645 73.03 -42.97 -34.93
N SER A 646 73.30 -42.09 -35.90
CA SER A 646 72.28 -41.27 -36.57
C SER A 646 71.92 -41.85 -37.93
N SER A 647 70.64 -41.83 -38.29
CA SER A 647 70.17 -42.25 -39.61
C SER A 647 70.32 -41.15 -40.67
N THR A 648 70.67 -41.56 -41.88
CA THR A 648 70.44 -40.86 -43.16
C THR A 648 70.10 -41.91 -44.21
N GLU A 649 69.28 -41.56 -45.21
CA GLU A 649 68.87 -42.50 -46.25
C GLU A 649 70.02 -42.91 -47.19
N ASP A 650 69.94 -44.17 -47.62
CA ASP A 650 70.49 -44.79 -48.84
C ASP A 650 71.87 -44.30 -49.37
N ALA A 651 72.97 -44.90 -48.88
CA ALA A 651 74.09 -45.42 -49.69
C ALA A 651 75.27 -45.98 -48.85
N GLY A 652 75.07 -47.09 -48.13
CA GLY A 652 76.15 -48.02 -47.72
C GLY A 652 77.35 -47.47 -46.91
N GLN A 653 77.24 -47.46 -45.57
CA GLN A 653 78.27 -47.05 -44.58
C GLN A 653 78.49 -45.51 -44.56
N ASN A 654 78.90 -44.84 -43.49
CA ASN A 654 79.83 -45.24 -42.42
C ASN A 654 79.44 -44.59 -41.07
N TYR A 655 79.80 -45.22 -39.94
CA TYR A 655 79.32 -44.83 -38.61
C TYR A 655 80.41 -44.33 -37.66
N ILE A 656 80.21 -43.16 -37.04
CA ILE A 656 80.62 -42.83 -35.65
C ILE A 656 80.14 -41.42 -35.27
N VAL A 657 79.60 -41.27 -34.06
CA VAL A 657 79.63 -39.99 -33.31
C VAL A 657 80.69 -40.12 -32.20
N ASN A 658 81.51 -39.08 -32.02
CA ASN A 658 82.53 -38.95 -30.97
C ASN A 658 82.58 -37.47 -30.55
N TRP A 659 82.68 -37.17 -29.26
CA TRP A 659 82.67 -35.77 -28.79
C TRP A 659 83.79 -35.45 -27.79
N HIS A 660 84.63 -34.49 -28.20
CA HIS A 660 85.50 -33.59 -27.43
C HIS A 660 85.93 -32.49 -28.44
N PRO A 661 86.03 -31.20 -28.07
CA PRO A 661 85.82 -30.10 -29.04
C PRO A 661 86.87 -29.86 -30.15
N SER A 662 87.92 -30.67 -30.28
CA SER A 662 89.04 -30.39 -31.20
C SER A 662 88.88 -30.91 -32.64
N THR A 663 88.03 -31.91 -32.91
CA THR A 663 87.84 -32.48 -34.26
C THR A 663 86.49 -33.16 -34.46
N LEU A 664 85.64 -32.60 -35.30
CA LEU A 664 84.59 -33.33 -36.01
C LEU A 664 85.21 -33.95 -37.28
N THR A 665 85.40 -35.28 -37.30
CA THR A 665 85.97 -36.00 -38.46
C THR A 665 85.07 -37.16 -38.88
N SER A 666 84.39 -36.98 -40.00
CA SER A 666 83.47 -37.95 -40.62
C SER A 666 84.21 -39.06 -41.39
N SER A 667 85.00 -39.88 -40.70
CA SER A 667 85.56 -41.14 -41.24
C SER A 667 86.36 -41.95 -40.20
N TRP A 668 85.66 -42.79 -39.41
CA TRP A 668 86.27 -43.91 -38.69
C TRP A 668 85.36 -45.14 -38.84
N ALA A 669 85.92 -46.30 -39.17
CA ALA A 669 85.17 -47.55 -39.22
C ALA A 669 85.10 -48.17 -37.81
N SER A 670 83.90 -48.23 -37.23
CA SER A 670 83.67 -48.90 -35.95
C SER A 670 83.68 -50.42 -36.13
N ASN A 671 84.76 -51.08 -35.71
CA ASN A 671 84.80 -52.54 -35.52
C ASN A 671 84.08 -53.00 -34.22
N GLN A 672 83.24 -52.17 -33.61
CA GLN A 672 82.43 -52.55 -32.44
C GLN A 672 81.00 -52.91 -32.86
N ASN A 673 80.50 -54.05 -32.38
CA ASN A 673 79.15 -54.53 -32.70
C ASN A 673 78.06 -53.92 -31.79
N ALA A 674 78.42 -53.13 -30.78
CA ALA A 674 77.49 -52.54 -29.82
C ALA A 674 77.76 -51.05 -29.59
N TYR A 675 76.69 -50.27 -29.45
CA TYR A 675 76.63 -48.81 -29.53
C TYR A 675 75.78 -48.23 -28.40
N GLN A 676 76.08 -47.00 -27.99
CA GLN A 676 75.13 -46.23 -27.18
C GLN A 676 74.00 -45.74 -28.07
N PHE A 677 72.83 -45.49 -27.47
CA PHE A 677 71.64 -45.10 -28.23
C PHE A 677 70.75 -44.18 -27.39
N LEU A 678 70.27 -43.10 -28.00
CA LEU A 678 69.10 -42.35 -27.55
C LEU A 678 67.93 -42.73 -28.46
N LEU A 679 66.71 -42.64 -27.95
CA LEU A 679 65.50 -42.82 -28.73
C LEU A 679 64.62 -41.57 -28.58
N MET A 680 64.03 -41.16 -29.69
CA MET A 680 63.04 -40.08 -29.74
C MET A 680 61.79 -40.56 -30.47
N ALA A 681 60.68 -39.85 -30.30
CA ALA A 681 59.45 -40.04 -31.04
C ALA A 681 58.78 -38.70 -31.35
N GLY A 682 58.07 -38.67 -32.47
CA GLY A 682 57.59 -37.46 -33.10
C GLY A 682 58.29 -37.20 -34.43
N GLU A 683 57.82 -36.31 -35.31
CA GLU A 683 56.81 -35.24 -35.12
C GLU A 683 55.51 -35.67 -34.38
#